data_AF-A0A4D5S3S2-F1
#
_entry.id   AF-A0A4D5S3S2-F1
#
_cell.length_a   1.000
_cell.length_b   1.000
_cell.length_c   1.000
_cell.angle_alpha   90.00
_cell.angle_beta   90.00
_cell.angle_gamma   90.00
#
_symmetry.space_group_name_H-M   'P 1'
#
loop_
_entity.id
_entity.type
_entity.pdbx_description
1 polymer ?
#
loop_
_entity_poly.entity_id
_entity_poly.type
_entity_poly.pdbx_seq_one_letter_code
_entity_poly.pdbx_strand_id
1 'polypeptide(L)'
;QPPPPRSTKRKRNTANERRRNRWQIETRSVERERKAWTVLHEICQLVFWFRKLRTPVVGDSDVGMRLTPKELEGLLVHQAGFLAQKRLARGLLLNHPEAVALIACQVQELARDGLGLCEVMDKGGQMIGRNQVLEGVPDLLHEMTVEATFTDGTKLVCLHYPIRKKNGDLQLALHGSFLPVPCHSVFEEKKSNFLLRNLPTYLEDVDEDALSLLRSPPGEVIPGKGDVTLNAGRRMIILKVVNTSDRPVQVGSHYHFTETSKYLVFDRKKAYGMRLNIPAGTSVRFEPGDERSVPLVEIAGFQIVRGGNNLCDGNVDIKNLPQVMKRVYTNGFGHIKQKTVDEGKPHRMTRANYICHFGPTVGDKVKLADTCLVVEVEKDHTSYGDEVMFGGGKVIRDGMGQASYRRSEEVLDVVITNALIIDAVLGIVKADVGIKGNTIVGIGKSGNPDVMAGVDPCLVIGCGTEVVAGEGLILTAGAIDTHVHYICPQIVKQAIAGGITTLIGGGSGPASGTRATTCTPGPDCIENMMQSTDNMPLNFGFTGKGNTSYTQGLAPELVSQVEAGAMGLKLHEDWASTPAAIDACLQVADHYDIQALIHTDTLNESGCLEQTLEAFAGRCIHAYHAEGAGGGHAPDIIAVCGEPNVIPSSTNPTRPYTKNTVDEALDMLIICHHLDRNIKEDLSFAESRIRAETIAAEDVLHDIGAISIYSSDALAMGRIGEVVSRTWQTADKMRLFRGKLDEDSPKNDNFRVKRYIAKYTINPALAHGIASYVGSVEPGKMADLVLWKPALFGAKPELVIKGGQIISAQIGLANASIPNAEPMMLRKMFGACGISTRKNSAVFVSQVSLDKGIVQKYGLKKTLLPVSGSRKITKSDFVLNGLTPKLSVHPEKYLVEWIKEEDGEEKRVHLTVPPSDHIALAQTYFLF
;
A
#
# COMPACT_ATOMS: atom_id res chain seq x y z
N GLN A 1 -77.95 9.12 -9.01
CA GLN A 1 -78.81 10.28 -8.64
C GLN A 1 -79.86 9.76 -7.65
N PRO A 2 -80.30 10.51 -6.63
CA PRO A 2 -80.03 11.92 -6.32
C PRO A 2 -79.74 12.15 -4.79
N PRO A 3 -79.88 13.34 -4.18
CA PRO A 3 -78.84 14.39 -4.12
C PRO A 3 -78.73 15.04 -2.68
N PRO A 4 -77.90 16.09 -2.47
CA PRO A 4 -77.61 16.76 -1.18
C PRO A 4 -78.52 18.02 -1.00
N PRO A 5 -78.43 18.94 0.02
CA PRO A 5 -77.30 19.89 0.18
C PRO A 5 -77.02 20.54 1.57
N ARG A 6 -75.84 21.18 1.59
CA ARG A 6 -75.24 22.27 2.40
C ARG A 6 -76.14 23.22 3.23
N SER A 7 -75.61 23.73 4.34
CA SER A 7 -75.06 25.12 4.49
C SER A 7 -74.85 25.49 5.99
N THR A 8 -73.61 25.76 6.42
CA THR A 8 -72.92 27.06 6.67
C THR A 8 -73.18 27.82 7.98
N LYS A 9 -72.05 28.01 8.70
CA LYS A 9 -71.57 29.16 9.50
C LYS A 9 -72.28 29.48 10.83
N ARG A 10 -71.65 29.32 12.02
CA ARG A 10 -70.46 29.93 12.69
C ARG A 10 -70.79 31.15 13.57
N LYS A 11 -70.34 31.03 14.83
CA LYS A 11 -69.97 32.05 15.88
C LYS A 11 -71.09 32.35 16.90
N ARG A 12 -70.85 32.53 18.20
CA ARG A 12 -69.72 32.27 19.14
C ARG A 12 -70.27 32.62 20.54
N ASN A 13 -69.96 31.83 21.58
CA ASN A 13 -69.57 32.25 22.95
C ASN A 13 -69.59 31.01 23.85
N THR A 14 -68.51 30.23 24.03
CA THR A 14 -67.32 30.47 24.89
C THR A 14 -67.61 31.14 26.22
N ALA A 15 -67.47 30.41 27.33
CA ALA A 15 -66.27 30.53 28.19
C ALA A 15 -66.45 29.85 29.57
N ASN A 16 -67.67 29.62 30.06
CA ASN A 16 -67.87 29.18 31.45
C ASN A 16 -67.91 27.66 31.68
N GLU A 17 -68.23 26.83 30.68
CA GLU A 17 -68.26 25.36 30.87
C GLU A 17 -66.88 24.69 30.84
N ARG A 18 -65.85 25.34 30.26
CA ARG A 18 -64.52 24.73 30.12
C ARG A 18 -63.66 24.80 31.40
N ARG A 19 -64.02 25.61 32.39
CA ARG A 19 -63.24 25.72 33.64
C ARG A 19 -63.57 24.64 34.67
N ARG A 20 -64.81 24.13 34.71
CA ARG A 20 -65.18 23.04 35.66
C ARG A 20 -64.64 21.67 35.23
N ASN A 21 -64.61 21.37 33.94
CA ASN A 21 -64.12 20.06 33.47
C ASN A 21 -62.59 19.89 33.51
N ARG A 22 -61.80 20.99 33.55
CA ARG A 22 -60.34 20.88 33.61
C ARG A 22 -59.83 20.48 34.99
N TRP A 23 -60.47 20.96 36.06
CA TRP A 23 -60.07 20.66 37.45
C TRP A 23 -60.34 19.21 37.87
N GLN A 24 -61.39 18.57 37.33
CA GLN A 24 -61.67 17.14 37.60
C GLN A 24 -60.78 16.18 36.80
N ILE A 25 -60.22 16.61 35.66
CA ILE A 25 -59.31 15.78 34.85
C ILE A 25 -57.88 15.87 35.40
N GLU A 26 -57.43 17.04 35.85
CA GLU A 26 -56.09 17.21 36.44
C GLU A 26 -55.94 16.48 37.78
N THR A 27 -56.97 16.49 38.65
CA THR A 27 -56.90 15.76 39.94
C THR A 27 -56.86 14.24 39.75
N ARG A 28 -57.58 13.68 38.78
CA ARG A 28 -57.53 12.24 38.45
C ARG A 28 -56.22 11.81 37.77
N SER A 29 -55.54 12.72 37.08
CA SER A 29 -54.23 12.46 36.46
C SER A 29 -53.12 12.36 37.50
N VAL A 30 -53.09 13.31 38.45
CA VAL A 30 -52.08 13.35 39.51
C VAL A 30 -52.23 12.16 40.48
N GLU A 31 -53.45 11.69 40.72
CA GLU A 31 -53.72 10.53 41.57
C GLU A 31 -53.34 9.20 40.91
N ARG A 32 -53.46 9.11 39.57
CA ARG A 32 -52.95 7.97 38.78
C ARG A 32 -51.42 7.95 38.72
N GLU A 33 -50.77 9.10 38.54
CA GLU A 33 -49.31 9.19 38.57
C GLU A 33 -48.76 8.87 39.96
N ARG A 34 -49.39 9.36 41.04
CA ARG A 34 -48.98 8.98 42.41
C ARG A 34 -49.09 7.48 42.64
N LYS A 35 -50.21 6.84 42.26
CA LYS A 35 -50.35 5.37 42.39
C LYS A 35 -49.34 4.62 41.51
N ALA A 36 -49.06 5.09 40.30
CA ALA A 36 -48.04 4.49 39.44
C ALA A 36 -46.64 4.61 40.05
N TRP A 37 -46.29 5.75 40.66
CA TRP A 37 -45.02 5.96 41.36
C TRP A 37 -44.94 5.15 42.66
N THR A 38 -46.03 4.97 43.40
CA THR A 38 -46.05 4.10 44.60
C THR A 38 -45.85 2.64 44.21
N VAL A 39 -46.52 2.17 43.14
CA VAL A 39 -46.32 0.82 42.61
C VAL A 39 -44.91 0.65 42.04
N LEU A 40 -44.35 1.65 41.35
CA LEU A 40 -42.96 1.60 40.88
C LEU A 40 -41.98 1.58 42.06
N HIS A 41 -42.25 2.35 43.12
CA HIS A 41 -41.42 2.37 44.32
C HIS A 41 -41.52 1.06 45.09
N GLU A 42 -42.71 0.46 45.21
CA GLU A 42 -42.89 -0.86 45.81
C GLU A 42 -42.26 -1.97 44.95
N ILE A 43 -42.33 -1.91 43.63
CA ILE A 43 -41.61 -2.81 42.71
C ILE A 43 -40.10 -2.61 42.85
N CYS A 44 -39.61 -1.37 42.93
CA CYS A 44 -38.19 -1.10 43.14
C CYS A 44 -37.72 -1.57 44.52
N GLN A 45 -38.54 -1.42 45.56
CA GLN A 45 -38.29 -1.96 46.91
C GLN A 45 -38.31 -3.48 46.90
N LEU A 46 -39.26 -4.12 46.19
CA LEU A 46 -39.31 -5.59 46.02
C LEU A 46 -38.09 -6.10 45.25
N VAL A 47 -37.66 -5.40 44.19
CA VAL A 47 -36.45 -5.73 43.42
C VAL A 47 -35.19 -5.52 44.28
N PHE A 48 -35.15 -4.50 45.13
CA PHE A 48 -34.08 -4.30 46.12
C PHE A 48 -34.10 -5.36 47.22
N TRP A 49 -35.28 -5.81 47.64
CA TRP A 49 -35.46 -6.84 48.66
C TRP A 49 -35.15 -8.25 48.13
N PHE A 50 -35.54 -8.55 46.88
CA PHE A 50 -35.09 -9.74 46.13
C PHE A 50 -33.57 -9.73 45.88
N ARG A 51 -32.96 -8.54 45.72
CA ARG A 51 -31.50 -8.40 45.68
C ARG A 51 -30.83 -8.66 47.04
N LYS A 52 -31.50 -8.35 48.16
CA LYS A 52 -30.99 -8.54 49.54
C LYS A 52 -31.26 -9.93 50.14
N LEU A 53 -32.19 -10.71 49.57
CA LEU A 53 -32.50 -12.08 49.98
C LEU A 53 -31.75 -13.17 49.19
N ARG A 54 -30.81 -12.78 48.32
CA ARG A 54 -29.78 -13.73 47.89
C ARG A 54 -28.86 -13.98 49.08
N THR A 55 -29.05 -15.14 49.70
CA THR A 55 -28.01 -15.88 50.43
C THR A 55 -26.64 -15.65 49.78
N PRO A 56 -25.54 -15.59 50.56
CA PRO A 56 -24.21 -15.60 49.96
C PRO A 56 -24.06 -16.96 49.27
N VAL A 57 -24.32 -17.00 47.96
CA VAL A 57 -23.92 -18.11 47.12
C VAL A 57 -22.40 -18.02 47.05
N VAL A 58 -21.75 -18.74 47.97
CA VAL A 58 -20.40 -19.23 47.69
C VAL A 58 -20.55 -20.20 46.53
N GLY A 59 -19.82 -19.93 45.45
CA GLY A 59 -19.59 -20.88 44.36
C GLY A 59 -20.50 -20.73 43.15
N ASP A 60 -20.31 -19.64 42.38
CA ASP A 60 -20.27 -19.84 40.93
C ASP A 60 -18.79 -19.92 40.58
N SER A 61 -18.25 -21.13 40.72
CA SER A 61 -16.85 -21.45 40.43
C SER A 61 -16.64 -21.56 38.91
N ASP A 62 -17.13 -20.59 38.15
CA ASP A 62 -16.76 -20.48 36.73
C ASP A 62 -15.40 -19.75 36.66
N VAL A 63 -14.37 -20.52 37.00
CA VAL A 63 -12.96 -20.15 36.93
C VAL A 63 -12.43 -20.53 35.54
N GLY A 64 -13.15 -20.14 34.49
CA GLY A 64 -12.65 -20.22 33.11
C GLY A 64 -11.42 -19.33 32.90
N MET A 65 -10.64 -19.59 31.85
CA MET A 65 -9.36 -18.89 31.59
C MET A 65 -9.48 -17.36 31.48
N ARG A 66 -10.62 -16.83 31.03
CA ARG A 66 -10.88 -15.38 30.87
C ARG A 66 -9.83 -14.65 30.02
N LEU A 67 -9.42 -15.27 28.91
CA LEU A 67 -8.43 -14.69 27.99
C LEU A 67 -8.90 -13.37 27.39
N THR A 68 -8.07 -12.34 27.52
CA THR A 68 -8.20 -11.05 26.85
C THR A 68 -7.71 -11.14 25.39
N PRO A 69 -8.07 -10.17 24.52
CA PRO A 69 -7.50 -10.09 23.17
C PRO A 69 -5.97 -10.08 23.15
N LYS A 70 -5.34 -9.42 24.14
CA LYS A 70 -3.88 -9.41 24.30
C LYS A 70 -3.31 -10.81 24.51
N GLU A 71 -3.96 -11.61 25.34
CA GLU A 71 -3.51 -12.98 25.65
C GLU A 71 -3.73 -13.92 24.45
N LEU A 72 -4.80 -13.74 23.67
CA LEU A 72 -5.00 -14.47 22.42
C LEU A 72 -3.88 -14.18 21.41
N GLU A 73 -3.45 -12.92 21.29
CA GLU A 73 -2.31 -12.55 20.44
C GLU A 73 -0.97 -13.04 20.99
N GLY A 74 -0.79 -13.07 22.32
CA GLY A 74 0.36 -13.73 22.96
C GLY A 74 0.45 -15.22 22.62
N LEU A 75 -0.69 -15.92 22.61
CA LEU A 75 -0.74 -17.32 22.17
C LEU A 75 -0.36 -17.49 20.69
N LEU A 76 -0.72 -16.53 19.83
CA LEU A 76 -0.29 -16.53 18.43
C LEU A 76 1.24 -16.38 18.31
N VAL A 77 1.85 -15.47 19.07
CA VAL A 77 3.32 -15.32 19.15
C VAL A 77 3.96 -16.64 19.60
N HIS A 78 3.44 -17.25 20.67
CA HIS A 78 3.94 -18.54 21.15
C HIS A 78 3.82 -19.64 20.08
N GLN A 79 2.69 -19.77 19.40
CA GLN A 79 2.51 -20.78 18.35
C GLN A 79 3.49 -20.59 17.17
N ALA A 80 3.68 -19.36 16.71
CA ALA A 80 4.64 -19.04 15.66
C ALA A 80 6.08 -19.27 16.14
N GLY A 81 6.41 -18.89 17.37
CA GLY A 81 7.71 -19.14 17.99
C GLY A 81 8.01 -20.63 18.13
N PHE A 82 7.05 -21.43 18.59
CA PHE A 82 7.22 -22.88 18.71
C PHE A 82 7.35 -23.56 17.34
N LEU A 83 6.66 -23.07 16.30
CA LEU A 83 6.88 -23.49 14.92
C LEU A 83 8.34 -23.23 14.49
N ALA A 84 8.85 -22.01 14.74
CA ALA A 84 10.22 -21.64 14.44
C ALA A 84 11.23 -22.48 15.24
N GLN A 85 10.97 -22.77 16.52
CA GLN A 85 11.78 -23.67 17.34
C GLN A 85 11.84 -25.09 16.76
N LYS A 86 10.71 -25.66 16.29
CA LYS A 86 10.70 -26.96 15.59
C LYS A 86 11.50 -26.94 14.28
N ARG A 87 11.49 -25.82 13.56
CA ARG A 87 12.30 -25.62 12.34
C ARG A 87 13.80 -25.55 12.69
N LEU A 88 14.15 -24.75 13.69
CA LEU A 88 15.51 -24.63 14.22
C LEU A 88 16.05 -25.97 14.73
N ALA A 89 15.27 -26.72 15.52
CA ALA A 89 15.68 -27.99 16.11
C ALA A 89 16.05 -29.08 15.09
N ARG A 90 15.46 -29.05 13.87
CA ARG A 90 15.86 -29.92 12.75
C ARG A 90 16.92 -29.30 11.82
N GLY A 91 17.55 -28.22 12.27
CA GLY A 91 18.62 -27.53 11.58
C GLY A 91 18.19 -26.66 10.41
N LEU A 92 16.94 -26.18 10.34
CA LEU A 92 16.53 -25.25 9.28
C LEU A 92 17.10 -23.85 9.55
N LEU A 93 17.57 -23.17 8.50
CA LEU A 93 17.90 -21.75 8.57
C LEU A 93 16.60 -20.96 8.65
N LEU A 94 16.43 -20.17 9.71
CA LEU A 94 15.21 -19.41 9.92
C LEU A 94 15.15 -18.17 9.01
N ASN A 95 13.98 -17.88 8.47
CA ASN A 95 13.72 -16.64 7.76
C ASN A 95 13.34 -15.50 8.72
N HIS A 96 13.01 -14.32 8.17
CA HIS A 96 12.68 -13.15 8.98
C HIS A 96 11.52 -13.35 9.96
N PRO A 97 10.29 -13.71 9.53
CA PRO A 97 9.17 -13.89 10.46
C PRO A 97 9.41 -15.02 11.49
N GLU A 98 10.15 -16.08 11.13
CA GLU A 98 10.50 -17.15 12.06
C GLU A 98 11.48 -16.70 13.15
N ALA A 99 12.51 -15.94 12.76
CA ALA A 99 13.49 -15.38 13.69
C ALA A 99 12.81 -14.44 14.71
N VAL A 100 11.95 -13.53 14.22
CA VAL A 100 11.16 -12.61 15.06
C VAL A 100 10.26 -13.39 16.01
N ALA A 101 9.50 -14.36 15.49
CA ALA A 101 8.56 -15.13 16.31
C ALA A 101 9.26 -15.95 17.40
N LEU A 102 10.42 -16.56 17.09
CA LEU A 102 11.21 -17.30 18.06
C LEU A 102 11.70 -16.37 19.18
N ILE A 103 12.33 -15.26 18.83
CA ILE A 103 12.88 -14.32 19.82
C ILE A 103 11.75 -13.74 20.68
N ALA A 104 10.64 -13.34 20.08
CA ALA A 104 9.49 -12.78 20.80
C ALA A 104 8.86 -13.78 21.77
N CYS A 105 8.67 -15.03 21.34
CA CYS A 105 8.20 -16.11 22.19
C CYS A 105 9.15 -16.33 23.38
N GLN A 106 10.46 -16.41 23.13
CA GLN A 106 11.43 -16.63 24.18
C GLN A 106 11.55 -15.46 25.16
N VAL A 107 11.40 -14.21 24.69
CA VAL A 107 11.29 -13.05 25.58
C VAL A 107 10.11 -13.19 26.54
N GLN A 108 8.95 -13.66 26.05
CA GLN A 108 7.76 -13.87 26.88
C GLN A 108 7.96 -15.01 27.89
N GLU A 109 8.57 -16.13 27.49
CA GLU A 109 8.86 -17.26 28.39
C GLU A 109 9.88 -16.88 29.47
N LEU A 110 10.97 -16.18 29.12
CA LEU A 110 11.97 -15.73 30.10
C LEU A 110 11.39 -14.73 31.11
N ALA A 111 10.52 -13.83 30.66
CA ALA A 111 9.79 -12.93 31.55
C ALA A 111 8.82 -13.72 32.46
N ARG A 112 8.15 -14.75 31.92
CA ARG A 112 7.25 -15.63 32.67
C ARG A 112 7.98 -16.43 33.75
N ASP A 113 9.24 -16.80 33.52
CA ASP A 113 10.13 -17.45 34.50
C ASP A 113 10.65 -16.49 35.58
N GLY A 114 10.37 -15.19 35.45
CA GLY A 114 10.66 -14.18 36.46
C GLY A 114 12.03 -13.52 36.34
N LEU A 115 12.69 -13.62 35.19
CA LEU A 115 13.95 -12.90 34.92
C LEU A 115 13.70 -11.39 34.86
N GLY A 116 14.70 -10.59 35.25
CA GLY A 116 14.61 -9.14 35.19
C GLY A 116 14.67 -8.59 33.75
N LEU A 117 14.10 -7.41 33.52
CA LEU A 117 14.03 -6.76 32.20
C LEU A 117 15.40 -6.68 31.50
N CYS A 118 16.44 -6.18 32.19
CA CYS A 118 17.78 -6.06 31.63
C CYS A 118 18.39 -7.43 31.25
N GLU A 119 18.10 -8.47 32.04
CA GLU A 119 18.58 -9.82 31.76
C GLU A 119 17.89 -10.41 30.53
N VAL A 120 16.58 -10.22 30.39
CA VAL A 120 15.81 -10.64 29.21
C VAL A 120 16.30 -9.91 27.95
N MET A 121 16.57 -8.59 28.05
CA MET A 121 17.14 -7.81 26.95
C MET A 121 18.50 -8.34 26.50
N ASP A 122 19.39 -8.65 27.45
CA ASP A 122 20.71 -9.21 27.15
C ASP A 122 20.60 -10.59 26.49
N LYS A 123 19.79 -11.48 27.06
CA LYS A 123 19.55 -12.84 26.56
C LYS A 123 18.88 -12.86 25.18
N GLY A 124 17.98 -11.93 24.89
CA GLY A 124 17.34 -11.80 23.58
C GLY A 124 18.34 -11.67 22.43
N GLY A 125 19.47 -10.98 22.65
CA GLY A 125 20.55 -10.84 21.67
C GLY A 125 21.54 -12.02 21.62
N GLN A 126 21.21 -13.16 22.24
CA GLN A 126 22.06 -14.34 22.31
C GLN A 126 21.41 -15.60 21.74
N MET A 127 20.09 -15.65 21.58
CA MET A 127 19.34 -16.86 21.20
C MET A 127 19.76 -17.43 19.85
N ILE A 128 19.79 -16.62 18.80
CA ILE A 128 20.14 -17.05 17.44
C ILE A 128 21.27 -16.20 16.86
N GLY A 129 22.14 -16.84 16.06
CA GLY A 129 23.26 -16.19 15.39
C GLY A 129 23.09 -16.17 13.87
N ARG A 130 24.01 -15.51 13.18
CA ARG A 130 24.04 -15.41 11.71
C ARG A 130 24.01 -16.76 11.00
N ASN A 131 24.54 -17.82 11.61
CA ASN A 131 24.52 -19.16 11.04
C ASN A 131 23.16 -19.86 11.14
N GLN A 132 22.26 -19.43 12.02
CA GLN A 132 20.96 -20.07 12.24
C GLN A 132 19.83 -19.45 11.39
N VAL A 133 20.14 -18.42 10.60
CA VAL A 133 19.18 -17.67 9.80
C VAL A 133 19.60 -17.59 8.33
N LEU A 134 18.64 -17.33 7.46
CA LEU A 134 18.91 -17.03 6.05
C LEU A 134 19.75 -15.75 5.91
N GLU A 135 20.45 -15.64 4.78
CA GLU A 135 21.19 -14.41 4.44
C GLU A 135 20.23 -13.21 4.33
N GLY A 136 20.68 -12.01 4.68
CA GLY A 136 19.86 -10.79 4.72
C GLY A 136 18.92 -10.67 5.93
N VAL A 137 18.58 -11.76 6.64
CA VAL A 137 17.75 -11.69 7.86
C VAL A 137 18.38 -10.80 8.96
N PRO A 138 19.70 -10.86 9.24
CA PRO A 138 20.31 -9.96 10.21
C PRO A 138 20.15 -8.48 9.87
N ASP A 139 20.05 -8.16 8.57
CA ASP A 139 19.88 -6.79 8.08
C ASP A 139 18.41 -6.34 8.11
N LEU A 140 17.46 -7.28 8.06
CA LEU A 140 16.04 -6.99 8.24
C LEU A 140 15.68 -6.72 9.72
N LEU A 141 16.45 -7.27 10.66
CA LEU A 141 16.12 -7.25 12.09
C LEU A 141 17.13 -6.43 12.91
N HIS A 142 17.10 -5.11 12.73
CA HIS A 142 17.93 -4.17 13.50
C HIS A 142 17.37 -3.83 14.88
N GLU A 143 16.05 -3.82 15.01
CA GLU A 143 15.35 -3.57 16.25
C GLU A 143 14.05 -4.37 16.27
N MET A 144 13.70 -4.92 17.43
CA MET A 144 12.37 -5.48 17.66
C MET A 144 11.92 -5.16 19.07
N THR A 145 10.61 -5.03 19.25
CA THR A 145 10.02 -4.73 20.55
C THR A 145 8.95 -5.76 20.90
N VAL A 146 8.90 -6.17 22.15
CA VAL A 146 8.00 -7.22 22.63
C VAL A 146 7.50 -6.81 24.00
N GLU A 147 6.20 -6.95 24.26
CA GLU A 147 5.69 -6.83 25.62
C GLU A 147 5.51 -8.20 26.26
N ALA A 148 5.91 -8.28 27.52
CA ALA A 148 5.75 -9.47 28.35
C ALA A 148 5.29 -9.08 29.76
N THR A 149 4.64 -10.02 30.45
CA THR A 149 4.22 -9.84 31.85
C THR A 149 5.32 -10.37 32.76
N PHE A 150 6.08 -9.45 33.34
CA PHE A 150 7.08 -9.72 34.37
C PHE A 150 6.40 -9.86 35.75
N THR A 151 7.17 -10.24 36.76
CA THR A 151 6.70 -10.33 38.16
C THR A 151 6.17 -9.00 38.71
N ASP A 152 6.61 -7.88 38.13
CA ASP A 152 6.20 -6.51 38.46
C ASP A 152 5.24 -5.90 37.41
N GLY A 153 4.59 -6.74 36.60
CA GLY A 153 3.60 -6.34 35.59
C GLY A 153 4.15 -6.26 34.16
N THR A 154 3.35 -5.72 33.25
CA THR A 154 3.75 -5.62 31.83
C THR A 154 4.91 -4.64 31.65
N LYS A 155 5.94 -5.06 30.90
CA LYS A 155 7.05 -4.20 30.45
C LYS A 155 7.31 -4.40 28.95
N LEU A 156 7.81 -3.34 28.33
CA LEU A 156 8.33 -3.35 26.98
C LEU A 156 9.80 -3.79 27.02
N VAL A 157 10.12 -4.79 26.20
CA VAL A 157 11.48 -5.26 25.94
C VAL A 157 11.90 -4.76 24.56
N CYS A 158 12.95 -3.95 24.51
CA CYS A 158 13.53 -3.44 23.26
C CYS A 158 14.84 -4.18 22.99
N LEU A 159 14.91 -4.91 21.89
CA LEU A 159 16.10 -5.64 21.47
C LEU A 159 16.73 -4.93 20.28
N HIS A 160 17.98 -4.49 20.44
CA HIS A 160 18.76 -3.88 19.37
C HIS A 160 19.76 -4.91 18.81
N TYR A 161 19.76 -5.06 17.49
CA TYR A 161 20.56 -6.02 16.72
C TYR A 161 20.56 -7.42 17.35
N PRO A 162 19.39 -8.07 17.50
CA PRO A 162 19.28 -9.36 18.17
C PRO A 162 20.15 -10.45 17.52
N ILE A 163 20.42 -10.37 16.22
CA ILE A 163 21.28 -11.32 15.48
C ILE A 163 22.69 -10.73 15.29
N ARG A 164 23.50 -10.74 16.36
CA ARG A 164 24.84 -10.13 16.38
C ARG A 164 26.01 -11.13 16.47
N LYS A 165 25.76 -12.34 16.95
CA LYS A 165 26.76 -13.41 17.08
C LYS A 165 26.85 -14.26 15.81
N LYS A 166 27.97 -14.96 15.61
CA LYS A 166 28.10 -15.97 14.54
C LYS A 166 27.15 -17.15 14.79
N ASN A 167 27.22 -17.72 15.99
CA ASN A 167 26.32 -18.76 16.48
C ASN A 167 25.58 -18.25 17.72
N GLY A 168 24.29 -18.56 17.83
CA GLY A 168 23.48 -18.28 19.02
C GLY A 168 23.63 -19.34 20.11
N ASP A 169 23.04 -19.09 21.27
CA ASP A 169 22.84 -20.08 22.33
C ASP A 169 21.55 -20.86 22.03
N LEU A 170 21.70 -22.05 21.46
CA LEU A 170 20.55 -22.85 21.01
C LEU A 170 19.79 -23.49 22.18
N GLN A 171 20.42 -23.64 23.35
CA GLN A 171 19.72 -24.08 24.55
C GLN A 171 18.78 -22.97 25.02
N LEU A 172 19.24 -21.72 24.98
CA LEU A 172 18.40 -20.56 25.25
C LEU A 172 17.31 -20.39 24.18
N ALA A 173 17.61 -20.58 22.89
CA ALA A 173 16.61 -20.47 21.82
C ALA A 173 15.49 -21.51 21.90
N LEU A 174 15.77 -22.67 22.50
CA LEU A 174 14.85 -23.80 22.68
C LEU A 174 14.37 -23.94 24.14
N HIS A 175 14.59 -22.91 24.97
CA HIS A 175 14.17 -22.94 26.37
C HIS A 175 12.64 -23.08 26.48
N GLY A 176 12.21 -23.92 27.42
CA GLY A 176 10.80 -24.28 27.62
C GLY A 176 10.16 -25.14 26.53
N SER A 177 10.84 -25.38 25.40
CA SER A 177 10.24 -26.08 24.24
C SER A 177 10.32 -27.61 24.33
N PHE A 178 11.21 -28.14 25.17
CA PHE A 178 11.54 -29.57 25.30
C PHE A 178 11.98 -30.25 23.99
N LEU A 179 12.46 -29.47 23.03
CA LEU A 179 13.02 -30.00 21.78
C LEU A 179 14.51 -30.32 21.97
N PRO A 180 15.05 -31.34 21.27
CA PRO A 180 16.47 -31.61 21.29
C PRO A 180 17.27 -30.44 20.70
N VAL A 181 18.35 -30.05 21.37
CA VAL A 181 19.23 -28.97 20.90
C VAL A 181 20.12 -29.50 19.78
N PRO A 182 20.05 -28.97 18.55
CA PRO A 182 20.88 -29.42 17.45
C PRO A 182 22.33 -28.95 17.58
N CYS A 183 23.27 -29.69 16.98
CA CYS A 183 24.66 -29.26 16.90
C CYS A 183 24.81 -28.08 15.92
N HIS A 184 25.70 -27.13 16.22
CA HIS A 184 25.99 -25.99 15.34
C HIS A 184 26.46 -26.38 13.94
N SER A 185 27.17 -27.51 13.80
CA SER A 185 27.71 -27.97 12.52
C SER A 185 26.63 -28.19 11.45
N VAL A 186 25.41 -28.57 11.84
CA VAL A 186 24.27 -28.77 10.93
C VAL A 186 23.93 -27.48 10.18
N PHE A 187 24.13 -26.33 10.80
CA PHE A 187 23.84 -25.04 10.20
C PHE A 187 24.99 -24.51 9.34
N GLU A 188 26.24 -24.77 9.75
CA GLU A 188 27.43 -24.34 8.99
C GLU A 188 27.52 -25.07 7.63
N GLU A 189 27.22 -26.37 7.62
CA GLU A 189 27.12 -27.17 6.40
C GLU A 189 26.00 -26.63 5.48
N LYS A 190 24.80 -26.40 6.04
CA LYS A 190 23.66 -25.88 5.27
C LYS A 190 23.91 -24.48 4.74
N LYS A 191 24.54 -23.59 5.52
CA LYS A 191 24.83 -22.23 5.08
C LYS A 191 25.88 -22.22 3.96
N SER A 192 26.89 -23.09 4.05
CA SER A 192 27.87 -23.28 2.98
C SER A 192 27.22 -23.79 1.69
N ASN A 193 26.30 -24.75 1.80
CA ASN A 193 25.54 -25.27 0.66
C ASN A 193 24.49 -24.27 0.12
N PHE A 194 23.90 -23.42 0.97
CA PHE A 194 22.91 -22.41 0.59
C PHE A 194 23.55 -21.27 -0.22
N LEU A 195 24.73 -20.79 0.19
CA LEU A 195 25.50 -19.79 -0.56
C LEU A 195 25.92 -20.28 -1.96
N LEU A 196 26.08 -21.59 -2.14
CA LEU A 196 26.35 -22.21 -3.44
C LEU A 196 25.09 -22.44 -4.30
N ARG A 197 23.89 -22.50 -3.69
CA ARG A 197 22.61 -22.85 -4.37
C ARG A 197 21.75 -21.65 -4.76
N ASN A 198 21.89 -20.49 -4.11
CA ASN A 198 21.13 -19.29 -4.44
C ASN A 198 21.66 -18.50 -5.66
N LEU A 199 22.74 -18.99 -6.27
CA LEU A 199 23.06 -18.59 -7.64
C LEU A 199 22.24 -19.46 -8.58
N PRO A 200 21.43 -18.89 -9.47
CA PRO A 200 20.62 -19.69 -10.37
C PRO A 200 21.54 -20.61 -11.20
N THR A 201 21.42 -21.93 -10.98
CA THR A 201 22.37 -22.93 -11.53
C THR A 201 22.35 -23.03 -13.05
N TYR A 202 21.40 -22.35 -13.69
CA TYR A 202 21.21 -22.29 -15.13
C TYR A 202 21.94 -21.11 -15.80
N LEU A 203 22.59 -20.22 -15.03
CA LEU A 203 23.31 -19.09 -15.60
C LEU A 203 24.75 -19.50 -15.95
N GLU A 204 25.09 -19.46 -17.24
CA GLU A 204 26.45 -19.70 -17.73
C GLU A 204 27.36 -18.47 -17.51
N ASP A 205 26.81 -17.26 -17.68
CA ASP A 205 27.45 -15.96 -17.43
C ASP A 205 26.48 -15.06 -16.65
N VAL A 206 26.75 -14.78 -15.37
CA VAL A 206 25.94 -13.83 -14.57
C VAL A 206 26.60 -12.46 -14.56
N ASP A 207 25.79 -11.42 -14.70
CA ASP A 207 26.21 -10.04 -14.43
C ASP A 207 26.71 -9.90 -12.98
N GLU A 208 28.01 -9.64 -12.82
CA GLU A 208 28.67 -9.45 -11.51
C GLU A 208 28.04 -8.32 -10.69
N ASP A 209 27.48 -7.27 -11.34
CA ASP A 209 26.74 -6.21 -10.66
C ASP A 209 25.47 -6.76 -10.00
N ALA A 210 24.71 -7.59 -10.74
CA ALA A 210 23.51 -8.23 -10.21
C ALA A 210 23.84 -9.23 -9.08
N LEU A 211 24.96 -9.96 -9.19
CA LEU A 211 25.43 -10.84 -8.11
C LEU A 211 25.84 -10.08 -6.86
N SER A 212 26.50 -8.94 -7.03
CA SER A 212 26.86 -8.06 -5.91
C SER A 212 25.61 -7.56 -5.20
N LEU A 213 24.60 -7.14 -5.96
CA LEU A 213 23.32 -6.69 -5.42
C LEU A 213 22.60 -7.81 -4.67
N LEU A 214 22.54 -9.04 -5.18
CA LEU A 214 21.89 -10.16 -4.46
C LEU A 214 22.55 -10.46 -3.10
N ARG A 215 23.86 -10.22 -2.97
CA ARG A 215 24.61 -10.39 -1.71
C ARG A 215 24.48 -9.21 -0.76
N SER A 216 23.97 -8.07 -1.24
CA SER A 216 23.83 -6.87 -0.44
C SER A 216 22.54 -6.89 0.41
N PRO A 217 22.47 -6.11 1.51
CA PRO A 217 21.30 -6.09 2.39
C PRO A 217 19.98 -5.79 1.63
N PRO A 218 18.87 -6.44 1.97
CA PRO A 218 17.58 -6.11 1.39
C PRO A 218 17.20 -4.64 1.64
N GLY A 219 16.78 -3.91 0.59
CA GLY A 219 16.40 -2.51 0.73
C GLY A 219 17.55 -1.52 0.92
N GLU A 220 18.80 -1.93 0.68
CA GLU A 220 19.98 -1.07 0.84
C GLU A 220 19.86 0.24 0.06
N VAL A 221 20.27 1.34 0.70
CA VAL A 221 20.40 2.64 0.05
C VAL A 221 21.87 2.91 -0.22
N ILE A 222 22.24 2.99 -1.50
CA ILE A 222 23.61 3.23 -1.97
C ILE A 222 23.78 4.74 -2.19
N PRO A 223 24.62 5.43 -1.39
CA PRO A 223 24.79 6.87 -1.52
C PRO A 223 25.45 7.27 -2.84
N GLY A 224 24.96 8.35 -3.45
CA GLY A 224 25.63 9.02 -4.56
C GLY A 224 26.95 9.69 -4.15
N LYS A 225 27.58 10.41 -5.08
CA LYS A 225 28.84 11.14 -4.82
C LYS A 225 28.58 12.52 -4.19
N GLY A 226 29.51 12.96 -3.34
CA GLY A 226 29.56 14.31 -2.76
C GLY A 226 28.66 14.51 -1.53
N ASP A 227 28.78 15.69 -0.92
CA ASP A 227 27.95 16.13 0.22
C ASP A 227 26.76 16.97 -0.25
N VAL A 228 25.69 16.97 0.54
CA VAL A 228 24.51 17.83 0.34
C VAL A 228 24.73 19.17 1.05
N THR A 229 24.54 20.28 0.34
CA THR A 229 24.67 21.63 0.91
C THR A 229 23.29 22.17 1.28
N LEU A 230 23.08 22.48 2.55
CA LEU A 230 21.80 22.95 3.08
C LEU A 230 21.72 24.48 3.07
N ASN A 231 20.51 25.01 2.90
CA ASN A 231 20.14 26.42 2.98
C ASN A 231 20.98 27.35 2.08
N ALA A 232 21.45 26.84 0.93
CA ALA A 232 22.32 27.57 0.02
C ALA A 232 21.69 28.91 -0.46
N GLY A 233 22.53 29.92 -0.69
CA GLY A 233 22.11 31.22 -1.22
C GLY A 233 21.44 32.17 -0.22
N ARG A 234 21.32 31.79 1.07
CA ARG A 234 20.73 32.63 2.12
C ARG A 234 21.80 33.34 2.95
N ARG A 235 21.43 34.48 3.55
CA ARG A 235 22.30 35.18 4.51
C ARG A 235 22.52 34.33 5.74
N MET A 236 23.77 34.23 6.19
CA MET A 236 24.17 33.43 7.35
C MET A 236 25.08 34.21 8.29
N ILE A 237 24.88 34.02 9.60
CA ILE A 237 25.67 34.66 10.66
C ILE A 237 25.98 33.66 11.76
N ILE A 238 26.97 33.94 12.60
CA ILE A 238 27.25 33.16 13.81
C ILE A 238 27.02 34.05 15.03
N LEU A 239 26.15 33.62 15.95
CA LEU A 239 25.90 34.34 17.21
C LEU A 239 26.36 33.52 18.40
N LYS A 240 27.02 34.18 19.34
CA LYS A 240 27.27 33.63 20.68
C LYS A 240 26.00 33.73 21.52
N VAL A 241 25.61 32.63 22.17
CA VAL A 241 24.37 32.49 22.94
C VAL A 241 24.69 31.88 24.30
N VAL A 242 24.21 32.51 25.36
CA VAL A 242 24.41 32.07 26.75
C VAL A 242 23.07 31.66 27.36
N ASN A 243 23.00 30.47 27.97
CA ASN A 243 21.84 30.07 28.77
C ASN A 243 22.00 30.51 30.22
N THR A 244 21.19 31.47 30.65
CA THR A 244 21.18 32.01 32.02
C THR A 244 20.12 31.38 32.92
N SER A 245 19.38 30.38 32.41
CA SER A 245 18.42 29.64 33.24
C SER A 245 19.10 28.53 34.04
N ASP A 246 18.37 28.05 35.05
CA ASP A 246 18.66 26.88 35.87
C ASP A 246 18.24 25.55 35.20
N ARG A 247 17.83 25.59 33.93
CA ARG A 247 17.33 24.43 33.17
C ARG A 247 17.95 24.34 31.78
N PRO A 248 18.02 23.13 31.19
CA PRO A 248 18.39 23.00 29.80
C PRO A 248 17.39 23.68 28.87
N VAL A 249 17.89 24.34 27.82
CA VAL A 249 17.08 24.92 26.74
C VAL A 249 17.51 24.29 25.43
N GLN A 250 16.55 23.82 24.63
CA GLN A 250 16.82 23.18 23.34
C GLN A 250 16.01 23.86 22.24
N VAL A 251 16.68 24.27 21.16
CA VAL A 251 16.10 25.08 20.07
C VAL A 251 16.16 24.29 18.77
N GLY A 252 15.00 24.02 18.18
CA GLY A 252 14.87 23.30 16.91
C GLY A 252 15.30 24.12 15.69
N SER A 253 15.68 23.43 14.62
CA SER A 253 16.20 24.00 13.35
C SER A 253 15.37 25.17 12.79
N HIS A 254 14.04 25.03 12.80
CA HIS A 254 13.12 25.98 12.17
C HIS A 254 12.46 26.97 13.13
N TYR A 255 12.88 26.99 14.40
CA TYR A 255 12.35 27.95 15.36
C TYR A 255 12.89 29.36 15.07
N HIS A 256 11.99 30.36 15.05
CA HIS A 256 12.36 31.77 14.89
C HIS A 256 13.29 32.20 16.02
N PHE A 257 14.56 32.47 15.72
CA PHE A 257 15.60 32.52 16.76
C PHE A 257 15.40 33.68 17.75
N THR A 258 14.84 34.79 17.26
CA THR A 258 14.45 35.95 18.09
C THR A 258 13.34 35.62 19.10
N GLU A 259 12.52 34.61 18.85
CA GLU A 259 11.42 34.19 19.72
C GLU A 259 11.87 33.23 20.83
N THR A 260 13.15 32.83 20.86
CA THR A 260 13.64 31.81 21.82
C THR A 260 13.55 32.29 23.26
N SER A 261 13.60 31.34 24.22
CA SER A 261 13.50 31.56 25.67
C SER A 261 14.17 32.86 26.13
N LYS A 262 13.49 33.61 27.00
CA LYS A 262 14.01 34.86 27.59
C LYS A 262 15.33 34.67 28.34
N TYR A 263 15.66 33.45 28.76
CA TYR A 263 16.89 33.12 29.46
C TYR A 263 18.08 32.85 28.52
N LEU A 264 17.85 32.74 27.21
CA LEU A 264 18.93 32.77 26.23
C LEU A 264 19.31 34.22 25.94
N VAL A 265 20.55 34.58 26.25
CA VAL A 265 21.11 35.93 26.10
C VAL A 265 22.01 35.96 24.87
N PHE A 266 21.65 36.78 23.88
CA PHE A 266 22.38 36.97 22.62
C PHE A 266 21.92 38.25 21.91
N ASP A 267 22.46 38.55 20.73
CA ASP A 267 22.04 39.70 19.94
C ASP A 267 20.72 39.42 19.18
N ARG A 268 19.59 39.58 19.89
CA ARG A 268 18.24 39.45 19.28
C ARG A 268 17.98 40.34 18.08
N LYS A 269 18.65 41.49 17.98
CA LYS A 269 18.53 42.38 16.82
C LYS A 269 19.15 41.74 15.58
N LYS A 270 20.26 41.03 15.73
CA LYS A 270 20.93 40.30 14.65
C LYS A 270 20.23 38.98 14.30
N ALA A 271 19.50 38.38 15.24
CA ALA A 271 18.73 37.16 15.04
C ALA A 271 17.32 37.38 14.43
N TYR A 272 16.93 38.63 14.18
CA TYR A 272 15.60 38.95 13.62
C TYR A 272 15.48 38.45 12.18
N GLY A 273 14.45 37.67 11.89
CA GLY A 273 14.28 36.98 10.60
C GLY A 273 15.21 35.79 10.38
N MET A 274 15.83 35.25 11.44
CA MET A 274 16.78 34.15 11.35
C MET A 274 16.30 32.90 12.10
N ARG A 275 16.76 31.74 11.67
CA ARG A 275 16.62 30.42 12.32
C ARG A 275 17.98 29.70 12.37
N LEU A 276 18.07 28.55 13.03
CA LEU A 276 19.33 27.78 13.08
C LEU A 276 19.70 27.23 11.69
N ASN A 277 20.98 27.32 11.32
CA ASN A 277 21.54 26.72 10.11
C ASN A 277 22.09 25.31 10.42
N ILE A 278 21.18 24.40 10.71
CA ILE A 278 21.44 22.99 11.04
C ILE A 278 20.48 22.10 10.23
N PRO A 279 20.72 20.78 10.12
CA PRO A 279 19.80 19.89 9.40
C PRO A 279 18.36 20.01 9.89
N ALA A 280 17.40 19.98 8.97
CA ALA A 280 15.98 20.04 9.28
C ALA A 280 15.58 18.97 10.31
N GLY A 281 14.68 19.32 11.23
CA GLY A 281 14.26 18.43 12.31
C GLY A 281 15.24 18.26 13.48
N THR A 282 16.50 18.69 13.36
CA THR A 282 17.48 18.65 14.47
C THR A 282 17.37 19.89 15.39
N SER A 283 18.19 19.94 16.44
CA SER A 283 18.16 21.02 17.44
C SER A 283 19.52 21.26 18.09
N VAL A 284 19.73 22.46 18.63
CA VAL A 284 20.88 22.78 19.49
C VAL A 284 20.42 22.86 20.94
N ARG A 285 21.16 22.17 21.82
CA ARG A 285 20.92 22.14 23.27
C ARG A 285 21.92 23.03 24.01
N PHE A 286 21.42 23.75 25.01
CA PHE A 286 22.17 24.60 25.92
C PHE A 286 21.88 24.16 27.35
N GLU A 287 22.88 23.61 28.04
CA GLU A 287 22.76 23.32 29.48
C GLU A 287 22.76 24.61 30.32
N PRO A 288 22.35 24.58 31.60
CA PRO A 288 22.46 25.75 32.48
C PRO A 288 23.88 26.33 32.52
N GLY A 289 24.04 27.62 32.19
CA GLY A 289 25.33 28.28 32.13
C GLY A 289 26.12 28.07 30.83
N ASP A 290 25.64 27.21 29.91
CA ASP A 290 26.34 26.98 28.64
C ASP A 290 26.43 28.26 27.81
N GLU A 291 27.59 28.46 27.21
CA GLU A 291 27.84 29.46 26.17
C GLU A 291 28.23 28.72 24.87
N ARG A 292 27.51 28.97 23.77
CA ARG A 292 27.81 28.37 22.47
C ARG A 292 27.66 29.38 21.34
N SER A 293 28.54 29.27 20.34
CA SER A 293 28.37 29.95 19.05
C SER A 293 27.50 29.09 18.14
N VAL A 294 26.39 29.65 17.64
CA VAL A 294 25.46 28.94 16.76
C VAL A 294 25.36 29.61 15.39
N PRO A 295 25.38 28.82 14.30
CA PRO A 295 25.15 29.36 12.97
C PRO A 295 23.65 29.57 12.77
N LEU A 296 23.29 30.76 12.29
CA LEU A 296 21.93 31.14 11.93
C LEU A 296 21.86 31.41 10.43
N VAL A 297 20.70 31.15 9.85
CA VAL A 297 20.35 31.43 8.46
C VAL A 297 19.03 32.18 8.40
N GLU A 298 18.91 33.07 7.44
CA GLU A 298 17.68 33.82 7.17
C GLU A 298 16.52 32.89 6.78
N ILE A 299 15.32 33.19 7.27
CA ILE A 299 14.10 32.52 6.80
C ILE A 299 13.84 32.89 5.33
N ALA A 300 13.21 31.99 4.59
CA ALA A 300 12.88 32.19 3.18
C ALA A 300 11.39 32.52 3.01
N GLY A 301 10.85 32.27 1.82
CA GLY A 301 9.45 32.50 1.52
C GLY A 301 9.08 33.98 1.59
N PHE A 302 7.89 34.28 2.12
CA PHE A 302 7.43 35.66 2.31
C PHE A 302 8.11 36.41 3.47
N GLN A 303 8.99 35.73 4.21
CA GLN A 303 9.66 36.25 5.40
C GLN A 303 8.68 36.84 6.41
N ILE A 304 7.67 36.06 6.79
CA ILE A 304 6.67 36.44 7.79
C ILE A 304 6.86 35.56 9.02
N VAL A 305 7.18 36.17 10.15
CA VAL A 305 7.31 35.46 11.43
C VAL A 305 5.94 35.37 12.10
N ARG A 306 5.61 34.19 12.62
CA ARG A 306 4.39 33.90 13.39
C ARG A 306 4.73 33.01 14.59
N GLY A 307 3.88 33.04 15.62
CA GLY A 307 3.97 32.16 16.78
C GLY A 307 5.07 32.54 17.79
N GLY A 308 5.62 31.53 18.47
CA GLY A 308 6.68 31.74 19.46
C GLY A 308 6.21 32.52 20.69
N ASN A 309 6.94 33.57 21.07
CA ASN A 309 6.60 34.47 22.17
C ASN A 309 5.93 35.77 21.68
N ASN A 310 5.54 35.84 20.40
CA ASN A 310 4.90 37.00 19.79
C ASN A 310 5.73 38.30 19.93
N LEU A 311 7.07 38.17 19.91
CA LEU A 311 7.98 39.31 19.98
C LEU A 311 8.06 40.04 18.65
N CYS A 312 8.02 39.29 17.54
CA CYS A 312 8.26 39.80 16.21
C CYS A 312 7.29 39.27 15.15
N ASP A 313 6.05 38.99 15.54
CA ASP A 313 4.95 38.63 14.63
C ASP A 313 4.78 39.66 13.49
N GLY A 314 4.68 39.16 12.26
CA GLY A 314 4.54 39.94 11.03
C GLY A 314 5.75 39.86 10.10
N ASN A 315 5.76 40.72 9.08
CA ASN A 315 6.81 40.75 8.07
C ASN A 315 8.16 41.12 8.68
N VAL A 316 9.23 40.45 8.24
CA VAL A 316 10.60 40.80 8.57
C VAL A 316 10.97 42.09 7.83
N ASP A 317 10.88 43.22 8.54
CA ASP A 317 11.27 44.54 8.03
C ASP A 317 12.06 45.29 9.12
N ILE A 318 13.16 45.92 8.73
CA ILE A 318 13.97 46.75 9.63
C ILE A 318 13.17 47.88 10.29
N LYS A 319 12.07 48.32 9.68
CA LYS A 319 11.11 49.29 10.24
C LYS A 319 10.34 48.75 11.45
N ASN A 320 10.13 47.44 11.53
CA ASN A 320 9.43 46.79 12.64
C ASN A 320 10.35 46.55 13.84
N LEU A 321 11.65 46.45 13.59
CA LEU A 321 12.65 46.11 14.60
C LEU A 321 12.65 47.00 15.87
N PRO A 322 12.41 48.33 15.83
CA PRO A 322 12.28 49.13 17.04
C PRO A 322 11.15 48.66 17.96
N GLN A 323 10.00 48.26 17.39
CA GLN A 323 8.87 47.74 18.15
C GLN A 323 9.16 46.33 18.68
N VAL A 324 9.84 45.49 17.90
CA VAL A 324 10.30 44.16 18.34
C VAL A 324 11.22 44.31 19.55
N MET A 325 12.24 45.17 19.46
CA MET A 325 13.18 45.39 20.56
C MET A 325 12.49 46.01 21.78
N LYS A 326 11.49 46.88 21.58
CA LYS A 326 10.66 47.38 22.69
C LYS A 326 9.99 46.23 23.43
N ARG A 327 9.41 45.24 22.73
CA ARG A 327 8.82 44.04 23.35
C ARG A 327 9.88 43.18 24.04
N VAL A 328 11.04 42.97 23.42
CA VAL A 328 12.17 42.24 24.02
C VAL A 328 12.55 42.82 25.39
N TYR A 329 12.75 44.14 25.48
CA TYR A 329 13.08 44.79 26.75
C TYR A 329 11.91 44.79 27.73
N THR A 330 10.70 45.13 27.27
CA THR A 330 9.50 45.21 28.13
C THR A 330 9.18 43.86 28.76
N ASN A 331 9.36 42.77 28.02
CA ASN A 331 9.04 41.41 28.47
C ASN A 331 10.25 40.69 29.11
N GLY A 332 11.39 41.38 29.26
CA GLY A 332 12.58 40.85 29.94
C GLY A 332 13.29 39.72 29.19
N PHE A 333 13.30 39.75 27.86
CA PHE A 333 14.05 38.79 27.05
C PHE A 333 15.53 39.16 26.99
N GLY A 334 16.38 38.19 27.34
CA GLY A 334 17.83 38.32 27.35
C GLY A 334 18.36 38.85 26.02
N HIS A 335 19.02 40.00 26.07
CA HIS A 335 19.62 40.65 24.91
C HIS A 335 20.98 41.23 25.28
N ILE A 336 22.00 40.92 24.48
CA ILE A 336 23.31 41.56 24.54
C ILE A 336 23.80 41.87 23.13
N LYS A 337 24.15 43.13 22.88
CA LYS A 337 24.66 43.58 21.57
C LYS A 337 26.06 42.99 21.34
N GLN A 338 26.28 42.36 20.19
CA GLN A 338 27.60 41.84 19.79
C GLN A 338 28.24 42.82 18.79
N LYS A 339 29.47 43.30 19.09
CA LYS A 339 30.16 44.33 18.29
C LYS A 339 30.45 43.87 16.87
N THR A 340 30.92 42.64 16.75
CA THR A 340 31.17 41.92 15.50
C THR A 340 30.37 40.63 15.52
N VAL A 341 29.91 40.22 14.33
CA VAL A 341 29.19 38.97 14.11
C VAL A 341 29.87 38.30 12.94
N ASP A 342 30.37 37.09 13.14
CA ASP A 342 31.09 36.37 12.09
C ASP A 342 30.11 35.95 10.99
N GLU A 343 30.58 35.96 9.75
CA GLU A 343 29.82 35.43 8.62
C GLU A 343 29.68 33.90 8.77
N GLY A 344 28.45 33.41 8.58
CA GLY A 344 28.20 31.98 8.56
C GLY A 344 28.55 31.35 7.21
N LYS A 345 28.70 30.02 7.19
CA LYS A 345 28.89 29.24 5.96
C LYS A 345 27.73 28.27 5.76
N PRO A 346 27.40 27.89 4.52
CA PRO A 346 26.43 26.84 4.26
C PRO A 346 26.78 25.55 4.99
N HIS A 347 25.78 24.89 5.58
CA HIS A 347 25.99 23.62 6.26
C HIS A 347 26.15 22.52 5.20
N ARG A 348 27.25 21.76 5.26
CA ARG A 348 27.47 20.59 4.38
C ARG A 348 27.24 19.31 5.18
N MET A 349 26.36 18.46 4.68
CA MET A 349 25.97 17.20 5.29
C MET A 349 26.40 16.04 4.39
N THR A 350 27.03 15.01 4.96
CA THR A 350 27.37 13.81 4.19
C THR A 350 26.07 13.15 3.68
N ARG A 351 26.11 12.55 2.48
CA ARG A 351 24.92 11.86 1.93
C ARG A 351 24.38 10.77 2.84
N ALA A 352 25.25 9.96 3.46
CA ALA A 352 24.82 8.93 4.40
C ALA A 352 24.01 9.50 5.57
N ASN A 353 24.43 10.64 6.13
CA ASN A 353 23.66 11.30 7.18
C ASN A 353 22.34 11.85 6.62
N TYR A 354 22.34 12.44 5.42
CA TYR A 354 21.13 12.97 4.79
C TYR A 354 20.09 11.86 4.57
N ILE A 355 20.51 10.74 3.99
CA ILE A 355 19.69 9.54 3.76
C ILE A 355 19.06 9.06 5.07
N CYS A 356 19.85 8.98 6.14
CA CYS A 356 19.37 8.54 7.45
C CYS A 356 18.29 9.48 8.04
N HIS A 357 18.34 10.78 7.75
CA HIS A 357 17.38 11.75 8.29
C HIS A 357 16.13 11.91 7.42
N PHE A 358 16.30 11.95 6.10
CA PHE A 358 15.27 12.41 5.17
C PHE A 358 14.95 11.39 4.07
N GLY A 359 15.64 10.24 4.03
CA GLY A 359 15.60 9.31 2.92
C GLY A 359 16.47 9.75 1.73
N PRO A 360 16.56 8.93 0.67
CA PRO A 360 17.43 9.16 -0.48
C PRO A 360 17.05 10.43 -1.26
N THR A 361 18.03 11.01 -1.96
CA THR A 361 17.88 12.16 -2.85
C THR A 361 18.58 11.92 -4.19
N VAL A 362 18.54 12.89 -5.11
CA VAL A 362 19.02 12.75 -6.50
C VAL A 362 20.38 12.06 -6.59
N GLY A 363 20.46 10.98 -7.37
CA GLY A 363 21.67 10.19 -7.57
C GLY A 363 22.01 9.17 -6.48
N ASP A 364 21.25 9.12 -5.37
CA ASP A 364 21.25 7.95 -4.49
C ASP A 364 20.48 6.81 -5.17
N LYS A 365 20.84 5.58 -4.85
CA LYS A 365 20.15 4.40 -5.34
C LYS A 365 19.52 3.61 -4.22
N VAL A 366 18.42 2.93 -4.49
CA VAL A 366 17.69 2.08 -3.54
C VAL A 366 17.47 0.72 -4.16
N LYS A 367 17.95 -0.32 -3.48
CA LYS A 367 17.66 -1.71 -3.84
C LYS A 367 16.21 -2.04 -3.46
N LEU A 368 15.50 -2.74 -4.33
CA LEU A 368 14.11 -3.13 -4.09
C LEU A 368 14.08 -4.49 -3.38
N ALA A 369 13.86 -4.48 -2.05
CA ALA A 369 13.81 -5.68 -1.21
C ALA A 369 15.04 -6.58 -1.42
N ASP A 370 14.87 -7.90 -1.52
CA ASP A 370 15.93 -8.89 -1.78
C ASP A 370 16.14 -9.18 -3.29
N THR A 371 15.58 -8.36 -4.18
CA THR A 371 15.79 -8.48 -5.64
C THR A 371 17.16 -7.92 -6.07
N CYS A 372 17.58 -8.18 -7.31
CA CYS A 372 18.73 -7.53 -7.95
C CYS A 372 18.39 -6.20 -8.64
N LEU A 373 17.21 -5.61 -8.37
CA LEU A 373 16.77 -4.35 -8.98
C LEU A 373 17.17 -3.16 -8.11
N VAL A 374 17.76 -2.14 -8.74
CA VAL A 374 18.11 -0.88 -8.09
C VAL A 374 17.49 0.31 -8.82
N VAL A 375 16.85 1.20 -8.07
CA VAL A 375 16.32 2.47 -8.62
C VAL A 375 17.21 3.63 -8.21
N GLU A 376 17.41 4.60 -9.10
CA GLU A 376 18.13 5.85 -8.82
C GLU A 376 17.14 7.01 -8.78
N VAL A 377 17.26 7.88 -7.78
CA VAL A 377 16.39 9.06 -7.66
C VAL A 377 16.67 10.03 -8.81
N GLU A 378 15.67 10.24 -9.68
CA GLU A 378 15.77 11.06 -10.89
C GLU A 378 15.60 12.55 -10.57
N LYS A 379 14.76 12.87 -9.57
CA LYS A 379 14.44 14.25 -9.19
C LYS A 379 14.08 14.32 -7.70
N ASP A 380 14.49 15.40 -7.04
CA ASP A 380 14.04 15.76 -5.70
C ASP A 380 13.39 17.15 -5.76
N HIS A 381 12.17 17.27 -5.23
CA HIS A 381 11.42 18.52 -5.21
C HIS A 381 11.75 19.40 -4.01
N THR A 382 12.48 18.90 -3.01
CA THR A 382 12.78 19.66 -1.80
C THR A 382 13.74 20.83 -2.05
N SER A 383 13.77 21.75 -1.08
CA SER A 383 14.83 22.74 -0.96
C SER A 383 15.72 22.32 0.21
N TYR A 384 16.96 21.89 -0.07
CA TYR A 384 17.79 21.26 0.97
C TYR A 384 17.97 22.16 2.21
N GLY A 385 17.63 21.64 3.38
CA GLY A 385 17.57 22.36 4.66
C GLY A 385 16.18 22.87 5.07
N ASP A 386 15.19 22.77 4.19
CA ASP A 386 13.76 23.05 4.38
C ASP A 386 12.91 21.77 4.21
N GLU A 387 13.47 20.58 4.46
CA GLU A 387 12.74 19.32 4.51
C GLU A 387 11.67 19.38 5.61
N VAL A 388 10.46 18.90 5.31
CA VAL A 388 9.36 18.90 6.28
C VAL A 388 9.38 17.62 7.11
N MET A 389 9.57 17.78 8.41
CA MET A 389 9.68 16.65 9.35
C MET A 389 8.79 16.89 10.56
N PHE A 390 7.97 15.90 10.92
CA PHE A 390 7.12 15.91 12.10
C PHE A 390 7.81 15.30 13.33
N GLY A 391 7.56 15.87 14.50
CA GLY A 391 8.03 15.37 15.79
C GLY A 391 8.41 16.46 16.80
N GLY A 392 8.69 16.04 18.04
CA GLY A 392 9.10 16.94 19.11
C GLY A 392 10.32 17.78 18.73
N GLY A 393 10.16 19.10 18.68
CA GLY A 393 11.24 20.03 18.33
C GLY A 393 11.61 20.10 16.84
N LYS A 394 10.89 19.40 15.95
CA LYS A 394 11.19 19.35 14.50
C LYS A 394 10.60 20.55 13.72
N VAL A 395 10.28 20.34 12.44
CA VAL A 395 9.96 21.40 11.47
C VAL A 395 8.47 21.75 11.44
N ILE A 396 7.59 20.74 11.36
CA ILE A 396 6.14 20.93 11.28
C ILE A 396 5.60 21.32 12.66
N ARG A 397 5.66 22.62 12.96
CA ARG A 397 5.19 23.28 14.17
C ARG A 397 4.70 24.68 13.82
N ASP A 398 3.80 25.22 14.65
CA ASP A 398 3.16 26.53 14.43
C ASP A 398 4.16 27.65 14.11
N GLY A 399 3.89 28.37 13.02
CA GLY A 399 4.69 29.48 12.50
C GLY A 399 6.01 29.07 11.85
N MET A 400 6.35 27.78 11.87
CA MET A 400 7.58 27.20 11.32
C MET A 400 7.26 26.49 10.01
N GLY A 401 7.38 25.15 9.94
CA GLY A 401 6.91 24.38 8.78
C GLY A 401 5.39 24.25 8.67
N GLN A 402 4.65 24.53 9.75
CA GLN A 402 3.20 24.63 9.74
C GLN A 402 2.81 26.12 9.65
N ALA A 403 2.11 26.50 8.60
CA ALA A 403 1.60 27.84 8.39
C ALA A 403 0.54 28.21 9.44
N SER A 404 0.63 29.43 9.96
CA SER A 404 -0.33 29.99 10.91
C SER A 404 -1.35 30.87 10.18
N TYR A 405 -2.50 31.12 10.81
CA TYR A 405 -3.57 31.98 10.29
C TYR A 405 -4.14 31.55 8.93
N ARG A 406 -4.25 30.23 8.72
CA ARG A 406 -4.88 29.63 7.55
C ARG A 406 -6.13 28.86 7.95
N ARG A 407 -7.17 28.92 7.13
CA ARG A 407 -8.35 28.07 7.28
C ARG A 407 -8.12 26.70 6.65
N SER A 408 -8.96 25.73 7.00
CA SER A 408 -8.89 24.37 6.45
C SER A 408 -8.99 24.35 4.93
N GLU A 409 -9.68 25.30 4.29
CA GLU A 409 -9.77 25.37 2.82
C GLU A 409 -8.44 25.77 2.15
N GLU A 410 -7.54 26.43 2.87
CA GLU A 410 -6.24 26.93 2.37
C GLU A 410 -5.08 25.94 2.57
N VAL A 411 -5.30 24.84 3.30
CA VAL A 411 -4.22 23.90 3.71
C VAL A 411 -4.58 22.46 3.38
N LEU A 412 -3.60 21.57 3.39
CA LEU A 412 -3.81 20.15 3.14
C LEU A 412 -4.64 19.48 4.26
N ASP A 413 -5.35 18.40 3.94
CA ASP A 413 -5.95 17.53 4.95
C ASP A 413 -4.92 16.52 5.46
N VAL A 414 -4.11 15.96 4.55
CA VAL A 414 -2.99 15.06 4.87
C VAL A 414 -1.79 15.42 3.99
N VAL A 415 -0.59 15.36 4.55
CA VAL A 415 0.67 15.41 3.80
C VAL A 415 1.48 14.14 4.04
N ILE A 416 1.99 13.53 2.97
CA ILE A 416 3.00 12.47 3.04
C ILE A 416 4.36 13.12 2.81
N THR A 417 5.22 13.12 3.82
CA THR A 417 6.49 13.88 3.79
C THR A 417 7.63 13.05 3.23
N ASN A 418 8.49 13.64 2.39
CA ASN A 418 9.76 13.07 1.95
C ASN A 418 9.66 11.63 1.40
N ALA A 419 8.63 11.30 0.60
CA ALA A 419 8.45 9.96 0.06
C ALA A 419 9.31 9.74 -1.19
N LEU A 420 9.96 8.56 -1.31
CA LEU A 420 10.50 8.11 -2.58
C LEU A 420 9.35 7.51 -3.42
N ILE A 421 8.89 8.23 -4.42
CA ILE A 421 7.79 7.82 -5.29
C ILE A 421 8.35 6.97 -6.43
N ILE A 422 7.79 5.77 -6.62
CA ILE A 422 8.01 4.92 -7.79
C ILE A 422 6.70 4.86 -8.55
N ASP A 423 6.68 5.45 -9.75
CA ASP A 423 5.50 5.52 -10.61
C ASP A 423 5.92 5.50 -12.09
N ALA A 424 5.14 4.84 -12.93
CA ALA A 424 5.47 4.69 -14.35
C ALA A 424 5.34 6.01 -15.14
N VAL A 425 4.42 6.89 -14.75
CA VAL A 425 4.11 8.15 -15.42
C VAL A 425 5.00 9.28 -14.86
N LEU A 426 5.06 9.39 -13.54
CA LEU A 426 5.80 10.45 -12.86
C LEU A 426 7.32 10.20 -12.84
N GLY A 427 7.75 8.94 -12.79
CA GLY A 427 9.15 8.54 -12.67
C GLY A 427 9.56 8.10 -11.26
N ILE A 428 10.87 8.12 -11.00
CA ILE A 428 11.45 7.81 -9.68
C ILE A 428 11.84 9.11 -8.99
N VAL A 429 10.93 9.69 -8.20
CA VAL A 429 11.08 11.05 -7.67
C VAL A 429 10.97 11.09 -6.16
N LYS A 430 11.66 12.05 -5.54
CA LYS A 430 11.56 12.37 -4.12
C LYS A 430 10.71 13.63 -3.94
N ALA A 431 9.59 13.52 -3.23
CA ALA A 431 8.68 14.64 -3.03
C ALA A 431 7.78 14.46 -1.80
N ASP A 432 7.14 15.54 -1.38
CA ASP A 432 5.97 15.51 -0.53
C ASP A 432 4.71 15.32 -1.39
N VAL A 433 3.73 14.57 -0.90
CA VAL A 433 2.44 14.38 -1.56
C VAL A 433 1.34 14.98 -0.70
N GLY A 434 0.60 15.94 -1.26
CA GLY A 434 -0.52 16.60 -0.58
C GLY A 434 -1.85 15.97 -0.95
N ILE A 435 -2.69 15.74 0.04
CA ILE A 435 -4.03 15.17 -0.09
C ILE A 435 -5.06 16.16 0.45
N LYS A 436 -6.17 16.30 -0.28
CA LYS A 436 -7.35 17.05 0.15
C LYS A 436 -8.62 16.34 -0.26
N GLY A 437 -9.54 16.17 0.68
CA GLY A 437 -10.67 15.26 0.50
C GLY A 437 -10.16 13.84 0.23
N ASN A 438 -10.54 13.29 -0.92
CA ASN A 438 -10.15 11.95 -1.35
C ASN A 438 -9.12 11.93 -2.49
N THR A 439 -8.57 13.09 -2.89
CA THR A 439 -7.67 13.21 -4.04
C THR A 439 -6.29 13.73 -3.69
N ILE A 440 -5.33 13.39 -4.54
CA ILE A 440 -4.00 14.00 -4.56
C ILE A 440 -4.15 15.40 -5.16
N VAL A 441 -3.72 16.45 -4.45
CA VAL A 441 -3.81 17.84 -4.93
C VAL A 441 -2.48 18.41 -5.41
N GLY A 442 -1.37 17.78 -5.04
CA GLY A 442 -0.05 18.21 -5.49
C GLY A 442 1.05 17.22 -5.11
N ILE A 443 2.16 17.29 -5.85
CA ILE A 443 3.38 16.54 -5.62
C ILE A 443 4.54 17.51 -5.76
N GLY A 444 5.29 17.73 -4.69
CA GLY A 444 6.31 18.77 -4.69
C GLY A 444 6.88 19.05 -3.32
N LYS A 445 7.15 20.32 -3.04
CA LYS A 445 7.63 20.78 -1.73
C LYS A 445 6.47 21.35 -0.93
N SER A 446 6.13 20.69 0.16
CA SER A 446 5.11 21.14 1.10
C SER A 446 5.71 22.00 2.22
N GLY A 447 4.89 22.68 3.00
CA GLY A 447 5.32 23.38 4.21
C GLY A 447 4.65 24.73 4.38
N ASN A 448 5.40 25.69 4.92
CA ASN A 448 4.91 27.03 5.17
C ASN A 448 5.55 28.05 4.22
N PRO A 449 4.77 28.66 3.30
CA PRO A 449 5.31 29.62 2.34
C PRO A 449 5.77 30.93 3.00
N ASP A 450 5.40 31.17 4.27
CA ASP A 450 5.83 32.36 5.00
C ASP A 450 7.33 32.34 5.35
N VAL A 451 7.94 31.15 5.47
CA VAL A 451 9.29 30.99 6.05
C VAL A 451 10.20 30.02 5.29
N MET A 452 9.67 29.26 4.34
CA MET A 452 10.40 28.23 3.58
C MET A 452 10.47 28.58 2.10
N ALA A 453 11.55 28.15 1.43
CA ALA A 453 11.70 28.33 -0.01
C ALA A 453 10.90 27.27 -0.79
N GLY A 454 10.35 27.67 -1.94
CA GLY A 454 9.82 26.75 -2.94
C GLY A 454 8.54 26.00 -2.55
N VAL A 455 7.82 26.43 -1.50
CA VAL A 455 6.56 25.79 -1.09
C VAL A 455 5.53 25.97 -2.20
N ASP A 456 4.99 24.86 -2.68
CA ASP A 456 3.91 24.87 -3.65
C ASP A 456 2.63 25.44 -2.99
N PRO A 457 1.92 26.41 -3.63
CA PRO A 457 0.68 26.96 -3.10
C PRO A 457 -0.41 25.93 -2.79
N CYS A 458 -0.41 24.77 -3.46
CA CYS A 458 -1.33 23.68 -3.21
C CYS A 458 -0.87 22.74 -2.07
N LEU A 459 0.36 22.90 -1.56
CA LEU A 459 0.99 22.03 -0.55
C LEU A 459 1.26 22.73 0.78
N VAL A 460 0.41 23.69 1.14
CA VAL A 460 0.55 24.40 2.42
C VAL A 460 0.12 23.48 3.57
N ILE A 461 1.02 23.30 4.54
CA ILE A 461 0.74 22.59 5.79
C ILE A 461 0.19 23.60 6.80
N GLY A 462 -0.95 23.31 7.42
CA GLY A 462 -1.52 24.15 8.48
C GLY A 462 -2.03 23.35 9.66
N CYS A 463 -2.78 24.03 10.54
CA CYS A 463 -3.35 23.40 11.74
C CYS A 463 -4.35 22.26 11.43
N GLY A 464 -4.94 22.25 10.23
CA GLY A 464 -5.87 21.21 9.78
C GLY A 464 -5.23 20.02 9.06
N THR A 465 -3.90 19.99 8.97
CA THR A 465 -3.16 19.00 8.18
C THR A 465 -2.61 17.88 9.07
N GLU A 466 -2.96 16.63 8.77
CA GLU A 466 -2.33 15.43 9.33
C GLU A 466 -1.03 15.07 8.58
N VAL A 467 -0.11 14.38 9.25
CA VAL A 467 1.20 14.00 8.69
C VAL A 467 1.36 12.49 8.62
N VAL A 468 1.73 11.98 7.45
CA VAL A 468 2.25 10.63 7.24
C VAL A 468 3.73 10.74 6.91
N ALA A 469 4.60 10.19 7.76
CA ALA A 469 6.04 10.20 7.52
C ALA A 469 6.41 9.23 6.38
N GLY A 470 6.86 9.76 5.25
CA GLY A 470 7.34 8.99 4.10
C GLY A 470 8.87 8.92 3.99
N GLU A 471 9.60 9.64 4.85
CA GLU A 471 11.06 9.56 4.91
C GLU A 471 11.56 8.12 5.10
N GLY A 472 12.42 7.67 4.18
CA GLY A 472 12.94 6.30 4.17
C GLY A 472 11.95 5.23 3.66
N LEU A 473 10.76 5.63 3.23
CA LEU A 473 9.76 4.75 2.62
C LEU A 473 9.63 5.00 1.12
N ILE A 474 9.16 3.97 0.42
CA ILE A 474 8.75 4.03 -0.99
C ILE A 474 7.24 4.20 -1.05
N LEU A 475 6.76 5.11 -1.89
CA LEU A 475 5.35 5.34 -2.18
C LEU A 475 5.04 4.87 -3.60
N THR A 476 3.96 4.10 -3.76
CA THR A 476 3.41 3.73 -5.07
C THR A 476 1.92 4.04 -5.12
N ALA A 477 1.36 4.08 -6.33
CA ALA A 477 -0.09 3.94 -6.49
C ALA A 477 -0.54 2.57 -5.93
N GLY A 478 -1.79 2.50 -5.47
CA GLY A 478 -2.41 1.22 -5.14
C GLY A 478 -2.62 0.37 -6.39
N ALA A 479 -2.29 -0.92 -6.30
CA ALA A 479 -2.38 -1.83 -7.43
C ALA A 479 -3.85 -2.05 -7.87
N ILE A 480 -4.02 -2.37 -9.15
CA ILE A 480 -5.29 -2.66 -9.81
C ILE A 480 -5.21 -4.08 -10.37
N ASP A 481 -6.07 -4.96 -9.88
CA ASP A 481 -6.21 -6.31 -10.43
C ASP A 481 -7.44 -6.39 -11.33
N THR A 482 -7.22 -6.73 -12.59
CA THR A 482 -8.27 -6.76 -13.60
C THR A 482 -8.92 -8.10 -13.80
N HIS A 483 -8.32 -9.21 -13.32
CA HIS A 483 -8.83 -10.55 -13.54
C HIS A 483 -9.28 -11.20 -12.22
N VAL A 484 -10.32 -10.64 -11.59
CA VAL A 484 -10.79 -11.08 -10.27
C VAL A 484 -12.06 -11.91 -10.36
N HIS A 485 -12.00 -13.16 -9.95
CA HIS A 485 -13.18 -13.98 -9.71
C HIS A 485 -13.74 -13.69 -8.31
N TYR A 486 -14.95 -13.12 -8.24
CA TYR A 486 -15.60 -12.82 -6.95
C TYR A 486 -16.22 -14.08 -6.32
N ILE A 487 -15.37 -15.08 -6.04
CA ILE A 487 -15.74 -16.37 -5.44
C ILE A 487 -16.06 -16.23 -3.95
N CYS A 488 -15.25 -15.44 -3.22
CA CYS A 488 -15.45 -15.24 -1.78
C CYS A 488 -14.97 -13.84 -1.33
N PRO A 489 -15.56 -13.25 -0.28
CA PRO A 489 -15.19 -11.91 0.20
C PRO A 489 -13.80 -11.84 0.87
N GLN A 490 -13.21 -12.99 1.26
CA GLN A 490 -11.91 -13.05 1.92
C GLN A 490 -10.77 -12.54 1.04
N ILE A 491 -10.92 -12.63 -0.29
CA ILE A 491 -9.93 -12.13 -1.25
C ILE A 491 -9.63 -10.64 -1.06
N VAL A 492 -10.58 -9.84 -0.56
CA VAL A 492 -10.38 -8.41 -0.30
C VAL A 492 -9.28 -8.17 0.73
N LYS A 493 -9.21 -8.99 1.79
CA LYS A 493 -8.15 -8.87 2.79
C LYS A 493 -6.79 -9.23 2.21
N GLN A 494 -6.75 -10.25 1.34
CA GLN A 494 -5.53 -10.70 0.68
C GLN A 494 -5.05 -9.69 -0.39
N ALA A 495 -5.98 -9.09 -1.11
CA ALA A 495 -5.70 -8.01 -2.07
C ALA A 495 -5.03 -6.83 -1.37
N ILE A 496 -5.61 -6.34 -0.26
CA ILE A 496 -5.03 -5.26 0.55
C ILE A 496 -3.65 -5.65 1.08
N ALA A 497 -3.46 -6.92 1.46
CA ALA A 497 -2.17 -7.42 1.91
C ALA A 497 -1.08 -7.40 0.83
N GLY A 498 -1.47 -7.54 -0.45
CA GLY A 498 -0.60 -7.34 -1.60
C GLY A 498 -0.49 -5.88 -2.08
N GLY A 499 -1.12 -4.91 -1.42
CA GLY A 499 -1.13 -3.50 -1.85
C GLY A 499 -2.13 -3.16 -2.95
N ILE A 500 -3.13 -4.02 -3.20
CA ILE A 500 -4.18 -3.79 -4.20
C ILE A 500 -5.30 -2.94 -3.60
N THR A 501 -5.75 -1.94 -4.37
CA THR A 501 -6.80 -0.98 -3.96
C THR A 501 -8.02 -0.99 -4.89
N THR A 502 -7.92 -1.64 -6.05
CA THR A 502 -8.98 -1.74 -7.06
C THR A 502 -9.09 -3.17 -7.57
N LEU A 503 -10.31 -3.70 -7.61
CA LEU A 503 -10.64 -5.02 -8.15
C LEU A 503 -11.60 -4.87 -9.33
N ILE A 504 -11.30 -5.50 -10.45
CA ILE A 504 -12.17 -5.59 -11.62
C ILE A 504 -12.29 -7.07 -11.99
N GLY A 505 -13.50 -7.49 -12.34
CA GLY A 505 -13.79 -8.87 -12.74
C GLY A 505 -15.26 -9.19 -12.51
N GLY A 506 -15.60 -10.45 -12.29
CA GLY A 506 -17.00 -10.87 -12.20
C GLY A 506 -17.21 -12.07 -11.29
N GLY A 507 -18.44 -12.24 -10.83
CA GLY A 507 -18.83 -13.36 -9.98
C GLY A 507 -20.01 -13.07 -9.07
N SER A 508 -20.63 -14.12 -8.55
CA SER A 508 -21.76 -14.05 -7.63
C SER A 508 -21.57 -15.00 -6.42
N GLY A 509 -20.34 -15.14 -5.93
CA GLY A 509 -19.96 -16.12 -4.91
C GLY A 509 -19.45 -17.44 -5.51
N PRO A 510 -19.41 -18.54 -4.74
CA PRO A 510 -18.71 -19.78 -5.14
C PRO A 510 -19.51 -20.67 -6.12
N ALA A 511 -20.40 -20.08 -6.92
CA ALA A 511 -21.13 -20.80 -7.96
C ALA A 511 -20.16 -21.33 -9.03
N SER A 512 -20.47 -22.46 -9.66
CA SER A 512 -19.60 -23.08 -10.67
C SER A 512 -19.23 -22.10 -11.80
N GLY A 513 -20.20 -21.33 -12.29
CA GLY A 513 -19.95 -20.31 -13.31
C GLY A 513 -18.97 -19.22 -12.87
N THR A 514 -18.96 -18.82 -11.60
CA THR A 514 -18.00 -17.85 -11.05
C THR A 514 -16.65 -18.46 -10.73
N ARG A 515 -16.63 -19.73 -10.31
CA ARG A 515 -15.38 -20.48 -10.11
C ARG A 515 -14.60 -20.65 -11.42
N ALA A 516 -15.30 -20.67 -12.55
CA ALA A 516 -14.72 -20.79 -13.88
C ALA A 516 -14.55 -19.45 -14.60
N THR A 517 -15.48 -18.49 -14.42
CA THR A 517 -15.53 -17.29 -15.28
C THR A 517 -15.72 -16.00 -14.48
N THR A 518 -15.04 -14.93 -14.90
CA THR A 518 -15.22 -13.56 -14.41
C THR A 518 -16.51 -12.92 -14.94
N CYS A 519 -17.65 -13.55 -14.65
CA CYS A 519 -18.97 -13.10 -15.08
C CYS A 519 -19.87 -12.87 -13.86
N THR A 520 -20.49 -11.70 -13.77
CA THR A 520 -21.64 -11.41 -12.90
C THR A 520 -22.91 -11.40 -13.76
N PRO A 521 -23.57 -12.56 -13.98
CA PRO A 521 -24.56 -12.70 -15.03
C PRO A 521 -25.90 -12.06 -14.66
N GLY A 522 -26.35 -11.12 -15.49
CA GLY A 522 -27.70 -10.52 -15.40
C GLY A 522 -27.83 -9.37 -14.40
N PRO A 523 -28.88 -8.52 -14.53
CA PRO A 523 -29.06 -7.33 -13.71
C PRO A 523 -29.08 -7.56 -12.19
N ASP A 524 -29.82 -8.58 -11.73
CA ASP A 524 -29.98 -8.84 -10.30
C ASP A 524 -28.66 -9.24 -9.62
N CYS A 525 -27.82 -10.04 -10.30
CA CYS A 525 -26.51 -10.41 -9.78
C CYS A 525 -25.59 -9.18 -9.70
N ILE A 526 -25.64 -8.29 -10.69
CA ILE A 526 -24.85 -7.06 -10.72
C ILE A 526 -25.26 -6.15 -9.55
N GLU A 527 -26.55 -5.90 -9.37
CA GLU A 527 -27.07 -5.12 -8.24
C GLU A 527 -26.64 -5.71 -6.90
N ASN A 528 -26.85 -7.02 -6.70
CA ASN A 528 -26.51 -7.71 -5.45
C ASN A 528 -25.01 -7.59 -5.11
N MET A 529 -24.13 -7.73 -6.10
CA MET A 529 -22.68 -7.64 -5.90
C MET A 529 -22.22 -6.21 -5.60
N MET A 530 -22.82 -5.21 -6.24
CA MET A 530 -22.57 -3.81 -5.90
C MET A 530 -23.00 -3.51 -4.46
N GLN A 531 -24.19 -3.96 -4.05
CA GLN A 531 -24.69 -3.78 -2.68
C GLN A 531 -23.81 -4.50 -1.65
N SER A 532 -23.38 -5.73 -1.96
CA SER A 532 -22.50 -6.54 -1.09
C SER A 532 -21.15 -5.86 -0.82
N THR A 533 -20.60 -5.19 -1.84
CA THR A 533 -19.26 -4.56 -1.76
C THR A 533 -19.28 -3.10 -1.31
N ASP A 534 -20.45 -2.50 -1.08
CA ASP A 534 -20.62 -1.07 -0.77
C ASP A 534 -19.89 -0.62 0.53
N ASN A 535 -19.61 -1.55 1.45
CA ASN A 535 -18.87 -1.26 2.69
C ASN A 535 -17.40 -1.74 2.69
N MET A 536 -16.92 -2.34 1.60
CA MET A 536 -15.55 -2.85 1.50
C MET A 536 -14.59 -1.73 1.07
N PRO A 537 -13.39 -1.58 1.67
CA PRO A 537 -12.51 -0.43 1.45
C PRO A 537 -11.66 -0.50 0.17
N LEU A 538 -12.27 -0.87 -0.96
CA LEU A 538 -11.63 -0.93 -2.28
C LEU A 538 -12.54 -0.34 -3.36
N ASN A 539 -11.96 0.01 -4.50
CA ASN A 539 -12.73 0.27 -5.71
C ASN A 539 -13.14 -1.07 -6.37
N PHE A 540 -14.32 -1.10 -7.00
CA PHE A 540 -14.85 -2.30 -7.64
C PHE A 540 -15.34 -2.01 -9.06
N GLY A 541 -15.05 -2.91 -10.00
CA GLY A 541 -15.70 -3.00 -11.30
C GLY A 541 -16.25 -4.41 -11.51
N PHE A 542 -17.46 -4.52 -12.06
CA PHE A 542 -18.13 -5.79 -12.32
C PHE A 542 -18.31 -6.01 -13.82
N THR A 543 -17.93 -7.18 -14.32
CA THR A 543 -18.08 -7.59 -15.72
C THR A 543 -19.28 -8.52 -15.88
N GLY A 544 -20.13 -8.23 -16.88
CA GLY A 544 -21.23 -9.10 -17.27
C GLY A 544 -20.73 -10.29 -18.12
N LYS A 545 -21.63 -11.21 -18.46
CA LYS A 545 -21.37 -12.28 -19.41
C LYS A 545 -21.56 -11.76 -20.84
N GLY A 546 -20.55 -11.92 -21.69
CA GLY A 546 -20.51 -11.46 -23.09
C GLY A 546 -20.97 -12.49 -24.13
N ASN A 547 -21.14 -13.76 -23.76
CA ASN A 547 -21.45 -14.83 -24.71
C ASN A 547 -22.93 -14.86 -25.13
N THR A 548 -23.24 -14.42 -26.34
CA THR A 548 -24.52 -14.60 -27.05
C THR A 548 -24.32 -14.41 -28.55
N SER A 549 -25.12 -15.04 -29.41
CA SER A 549 -24.90 -15.04 -30.87
C SER A 549 -25.80 -14.05 -31.63
N TYR A 550 -26.37 -13.06 -30.95
CA TYR A 550 -27.22 -12.04 -31.58
C TYR A 550 -26.35 -10.98 -32.29
N THR A 551 -26.02 -11.22 -33.56
CA THR A 551 -25.16 -10.34 -34.38
C THR A 551 -25.93 -9.35 -35.27
N GLN A 552 -27.27 -9.44 -35.31
CA GLN A 552 -28.13 -8.56 -36.12
C GLN A 552 -28.35 -7.15 -35.54
N GLY A 553 -27.61 -6.80 -34.48
CA GLY A 553 -27.69 -5.53 -33.76
C GLY A 553 -27.18 -5.68 -32.33
N LEU A 554 -27.56 -4.73 -31.45
CA LEU A 554 -27.19 -4.80 -30.04
C LEU A 554 -27.93 -5.94 -29.33
N ALA A 555 -27.19 -6.93 -28.85
CA ALA A 555 -27.76 -8.08 -28.15
C ALA A 555 -28.50 -7.65 -26.87
N PRO A 556 -29.81 -7.93 -26.74
CA PRO A 556 -30.63 -7.42 -25.63
C PRO A 556 -30.17 -7.95 -24.26
N GLU A 557 -29.66 -9.19 -24.20
CA GLU A 557 -29.14 -9.78 -22.96
C GLU A 557 -27.87 -9.07 -22.49
N LEU A 558 -27.00 -8.65 -23.41
CA LEU A 558 -25.79 -7.90 -23.09
C LEU A 558 -26.13 -6.47 -22.66
N VAL A 559 -26.98 -5.80 -23.44
CA VAL A 559 -27.49 -4.44 -23.15
C VAL A 559 -28.06 -4.37 -21.73
N SER A 560 -28.88 -5.35 -21.33
CA SER A 560 -29.49 -5.36 -19.99
C SER A 560 -28.45 -5.38 -18.86
N GLN A 561 -27.33 -6.08 -19.03
CA GLN A 561 -26.26 -6.15 -18.04
C GLN A 561 -25.45 -4.85 -17.98
N VAL A 562 -25.16 -4.25 -19.14
CA VAL A 562 -24.46 -2.97 -19.22
C VAL A 562 -25.30 -1.87 -18.59
N GLU A 563 -26.60 -1.82 -18.87
CA GLU A 563 -27.54 -0.88 -18.27
C GLU A 563 -27.71 -1.06 -16.76
N ALA A 564 -27.59 -2.30 -16.27
CA ALA A 564 -27.54 -2.62 -14.84
C ALA A 564 -26.23 -2.18 -14.16
N GLY A 565 -25.23 -1.72 -14.92
CA GLY A 565 -23.99 -1.17 -14.40
C GLY A 565 -22.75 -2.03 -14.59
N ALA A 566 -22.81 -3.11 -15.39
CA ALA A 566 -21.59 -3.79 -15.81
C ALA A 566 -20.66 -2.81 -16.54
N MET A 567 -19.39 -2.75 -16.12
CA MET A 567 -18.38 -1.86 -16.70
C MET A 567 -17.56 -2.50 -17.83
N GLY A 568 -17.84 -3.77 -18.12
CA GLY A 568 -17.25 -4.55 -19.19
C GLY A 568 -18.00 -5.88 -19.36
N LEU A 569 -17.64 -6.66 -20.38
CA LEU A 569 -18.25 -7.96 -20.67
C LEU A 569 -17.16 -9.02 -20.89
N LYS A 570 -17.27 -10.17 -20.23
CA LYS A 570 -16.35 -11.31 -20.37
C LYS A 570 -16.92 -12.35 -21.34
N LEU A 571 -16.16 -12.65 -22.38
CA LEU A 571 -16.29 -13.83 -23.23
C LEU A 571 -15.45 -14.96 -22.63
N HIS A 572 -16.02 -16.15 -22.50
CA HIS A 572 -15.32 -17.33 -21.98
C HIS A 572 -15.64 -18.60 -22.75
N GLU A 573 -14.66 -19.49 -22.89
CA GLU A 573 -14.82 -20.78 -23.61
C GLU A 573 -15.88 -21.69 -22.97
N ASP A 574 -15.95 -21.76 -21.64
CA ASP A 574 -17.02 -22.45 -20.90
C ASP A 574 -18.44 -21.97 -21.22
N TRP A 575 -18.57 -20.76 -21.78
CA TRP A 575 -19.83 -20.21 -22.30
C TRP A 575 -19.82 -20.08 -23.84
N ALA A 576 -18.86 -20.73 -24.51
CA ALA A 576 -18.56 -20.72 -25.94
C ALA A 576 -18.09 -19.35 -26.50
N SER A 577 -16.77 -19.15 -26.58
CA SER A 577 -16.12 -17.96 -27.19
C SER A 577 -16.06 -18.04 -28.72
N THR A 578 -17.21 -18.27 -29.36
CA THR A 578 -17.32 -18.42 -30.82
C THR A 578 -17.17 -17.07 -31.55
N PRO A 579 -16.83 -17.06 -32.86
CA PRO A 579 -16.79 -15.83 -33.66
C PRO A 579 -18.08 -14.99 -33.60
N ALA A 580 -19.25 -15.64 -33.57
CA ALA A 580 -20.54 -14.94 -33.44
C ALA A 580 -20.72 -14.27 -32.08
N ALA A 581 -20.25 -14.91 -31.00
CA ALA A 581 -20.29 -14.34 -29.65
C ALA A 581 -19.30 -13.18 -29.50
N ILE A 582 -18.11 -13.32 -30.07
CA ILE A 582 -17.10 -12.26 -30.14
C ILE A 582 -17.69 -11.02 -30.81
N ASP A 583 -18.28 -11.17 -32.00
CA ASP A 583 -18.85 -10.05 -32.74
C ASP A 583 -19.99 -9.36 -31.98
N ALA A 584 -20.96 -10.12 -31.47
CA ALA A 584 -22.09 -9.57 -30.70
C ALA A 584 -21.62 -8.79 -29.46
N CYS A 585 -20.62 -9.32 -28.74
CA CYS A 585 -20.03 -8.65 -27.58
C CYS A 585 -19.33 -7.35 -27.96
N LEU A 586 -18.50 -7.38 -29.00
CA LEU A 586 -17.75 -6.21 -29.47
C LEU A 586 -18.67 -5.11 -30.01
N GLN A 587 -19.77 -5.44 -30.68
CA GLN A 587 -20.78 -4.45 -31.10
C GLN A 587 -21.37 -3.68 -29.90
N VAL A 588 -21.70 -4.40 -28.82
CA VAL A 588 -22.23 -3.78 -27.58
C VAL A 588 -21.15 -2.99 -26.84
N ALA A 589 -19.92 -3.52 -26.79
CA ALA A 589 -18.77 -2.83 -26.19
C ALA A 589 -18.48 -1.50 -26.89
N ASP A 590 -18.44 -1.49 -28.22
CA ASP A 590 -18.22 -0.28 -29.03
C ASP A 590 -19.35 0.74 -28.84
N HIS A 591 -20.60 0.29 -28.73
CA HIS A 591 -21.74 1.18 -28.55
C HIS A 591 -21.76 1.89 -27.19
N TYR A 592 -21.40 1.18 -26.10
CA TYR A 592 -21.47 1.73 -24.74
C TYR A 592 -20.12 2.16 -24.15
N ASP A 593 -19.04 2.09 -24.93
CA ASP A 593 -17.68 2.44 -24.52
C ASP A 593 -17.17 1.67 -23.28
N ILE A 594 -17.46 0.38 -23.23
CA ILE A 594 -17.02 -0.54 -22.17
C ILE A 594 -16.01 -1.56 -22.68
N GLN A 595 -15.13 -2.09 -21.83
CA GLN A 595 -14.15 -3.06 -22.30
C GLN A 595 -14.79 -4.44 -22.55
N ALA A 596 -14.38 -5.10 -23.64
CA ALA A 596 -14.63 -6.52 -23.87
C ALA A 596 -13.39 -7.32 -23.45
N LEU A 597 -13.60 -8.37 -22.66
CA LEU A 597 -12.56 -9.21 -22.11
C LEU A 597 -12.75 -10.62 -22.65
N ILE A 598 -11.68 -11.35 -22.97
CA ILE A 598 -11.80 -12.66 -23.59
C ILE A 598 -10.85 -13.69 -23.00
N HIS A 599 -11.41 -14.87 -22.78
CA HIS A 599 -10.75 -16.16 -22.72
C HIS A 599 -11.18 -16.92 -23.98
N THR A 600 -10.26 -17.20 -24.89
CA THR A 600 -10.59 -17.73 -26.23
C THR A 600 -10.83 -19.24 -26.23
N ASP A 601 -11.26 -19.78 -27.36
CA ASP A 601 -11.59 -21.21 -27.54
C ASP A 601 -10.31 -22.08 -27.53
N THR A 602 -9.96 -22.71 -26.39
CA THR A 602 -8.77 -23.56 -26.29
C THR A 602 -8.86 -24.77 -27.20
N LEU A 603 -10.08 -25.29 -27.40
CA LEU A 603 -10.35 -26.50 -28.16
C LEU A 603 -10.21 -26.29 -29.67
N ASN A 604 -10.16 -25.03 -30.12
CA ASN A 604 -10.26 -24.65 -31.52
C ASN A 604 -11.53 -25.23 -32.17
N GLU A 605 -12.63 -25.32 -31.40
CA GLU A 605 -13.88 -25.96 -31.83
C GLU A 605 -14.55 -25.18 -32.96
N SER A 606 -14.68 -23.87 -32.78
CA SER A 606 -15.27 -22.96 -33.77
C SER A 606 -14.24 -22.39 -34.75
N GLY A 607 -12.95 -22.56 -34.48
CA GLY A 607 -11.86 -22.04 -35.28
C GLY A 607 -10.53 -21.97 -34.57
N CYS A 608 -9.44 -21.84 -35.33
CA CYS A 608 -8.11 -21.51 -34.80
C CYS A 608 -7.98 -20.01 -34.50
N LEU A 609 -6.83 -19.61 -33.97
CA LEU A 609 -6.55 -18.23 -33.56
C LEU A 609 -6.85 -17.20 -34.67
N GLU A 610 -6.50 -17.50 -35.92
CA GLU A 610 -6.67 -16.57 -37.04
C GLU A 610 -8.14 -16.17 -37.24
N GLN A 611 -9.06 -17.13 -37.08
CA GLN A 611 -10.49 -16.88 -37.21
C GLN A 611 -11.04 -16.05 -36.03
N THR A 612 -10.48 -16.21 -34.84
CA THR A 612 -10.77 -15.35 -33.69
C THR A 612 -10.25 -13.92 -33.91
N LEU A 613 -9.06 -13.76 -34.49
CA LEU A 613 -8.52 -12.44 -34.87
C LEU A 613 -9.36 -11.76 -35.95
N GLU A 614 -9.83 -12.51 -36.95
CA GLU A 614 -10.80 -12.02 -37.94
C GLU A 614 -12.10 -11.55 -37.27
N ALA A 615 -12.61 -12.30 -36.29
CA ALA A 615 -13.81 -11.93 -35.53
C ALA A 615 -13.61 -10.67 -34.67
N PHE A 616 -12.39 -10.40 -34.19
CA PHE A 616 -12.10 -9.11 -33.54
C PHE A 616 -12.28 -7.94 -34.51
N ALA A 617 -12.04 -8.14 -35.81
CA ALA A 617 -12.20 -7.13 -36.86
C ALA A 617 -11.48 -5.81 -36.53
N GLY A 618 -10.28 -5.91 -35.94
CA GLY A 618 -9.47 -4.76 -35.52
C GLY A 618 -10.03 -3.96 -34.33
N ARG A 619 -11.12 -4.41 -33.69
CA ARG A 619 -11.70 -3.74 -32.51
C ARG A 619 -10.89 -4.05 -31.25
N CYS A 620 -10.87 -3.10 -30.33
CA CYS A 620 -10.14 -3.23 -29.07
C CYS A 620 -10.66 -4.43 -28.25
N ILE A 621 -9.78 -5.27 -27.72
CA ILE A 621 -10.19 -6.36 -26.82
C ILE A 621 -9.11 -6.70 -25.81
N HIS A 622 -9.50 -6.99 -24.57
CA HIS A 622 -8.60 -7.43 -23.51
C HIS A 622 -8.51 -8.96 -23.50
N ALA A 623 -7.40 -9.50 -24.02
CA ALA A 623 -7.09 -10.92 -23.97
C ALA A 623 -6.46 -11.26 -22.61
N TYR A 624 -7.16 -12.07 -21.82
CA TYR A 624 -6.63 -12.60 -20.56
C TYR A 624 -5.64 -13.73 -20.79
N HIS A 625 -4.75 -13.91 -19.79
CA HIS A 625 -3.73 -14.96 -19.71
C HIS A 625 -3.20 -15.34 -21.09
N ALA A 626 -2.68 -14.34 -21.80
CA ALA A 626 -2.38 -14.39 -23.23
C ALA A 626 -1.37 -15.49 -23.59
N GLU A 627 -0.59 -15.98 -22.62
CA GLU A 627 0.30 -17.14 -22.80
C GLU A 627 -0.45 -18.46 -23.03
N GLY A 628 -1.64 -18.61 -22.45
CA GLY A 628 -2.57 -19.71 -22.72
C GLY A 628 -2.66 -20.84 -21.69
N ALA A 629 -1.82 -20.91 -20.64
CA ALA A 629 -1.98 -21.90 -19.58
C ALA A 629 -3.32 -21.71 -18.82
N GLY A 630 -3.67 -20.45 -18.54
CA GLY A 630 -4.97 -20.06 -18.00
C GLY A 630 -6.13 -20.31 -18.97
N GLY A 631 -5.85 -20.51 -20.26
CA GLY A 631 -6.78 -20.88 -21.33
C GLY A 631 -6.73 -19.99 -22.55
N GLY A 632 -7.11 -20.53 -23.69
CA GLY A 632 -7.04 -19.89 -25.00
C GLY A 632 -6.48 -20.82 -26.08
N HIS A 633 -6.58 -20.43 -27.35
CA HIS A 633 -6.26 -21.25 -28.51
C HIS A 633 -4.94 -22.00 -28.32
N ALA A 634 -5.01 -23.34 -28.29
CA ALA A 634 -3.84 -24.18 -28.12
C ALA A 634 -3.21 -24.49 -29.49
N PRO A 635 -1.89 -24.30 -29.67
CA PRO A 635 -0.89 -23.85 -28.69
C PRO A 635 -0.52 -22.35 -28.77
N ASP A 636 -1.15 -21.57 -29.66
CA ASP A 636 -0.57 -20.36 -30.24
C ASP A 636 -1.22 -19.03 -29.84
N ILE A 637 -2.16 -19.03 -28.89
CA ILE A 637 -2.81 -17.82 -28.37
C ILE A 637 -1.85 -16.68 -28.01
N ILE A 638 -0.61 -16.98 -27.59
CA ILE A 638 0.41 -15.98 -27.27
C ILE A 638 0.75 -15.03 -28.42
N ALA A 639 0.49 -15.44 -29.67
CA ALA A 639 0.67 -14.60 -30.84
C ALA A 639 -0.19 -13.32 -30.81
N VAL A 640 -1.30 -13.29 -30.05
CA VAL A 640 -2.11 -12.06 -29.85
C VAL A 640 -1.32 -10.91 -29.22
N CYS A 641 -0.17 -11.19 -28.59
CA CYS A 641 0.71 -10.14 -28.08
C CYS A 641 1.27 -9.24 -29.20
N GLY A 642 1.28 -9.71 -30.44
CA GLY A 642 1.67 -8.97 -31.63
C GLY A 642 0.58 -8.07 -32.22
N GLU A 643 -0.67 -8.20 -31.77
CA GLU A 643 -1.79 -7.50 -32.38
C GLU A 643 -1.99 -6.09 -31.78
N PRO A 644 -2.15 -5.04 -32.62
CA PRO A 644 -2.23 -3.66 -32.15
C PRO A 644 -3.54 -3.32 -31.42
N ASN A 645 -4.63 -4.02 -31.73
CA ASN A 645 -5.94 -3.84 -31.09
C ASN A 645 -6.16 -4.76 -29.87
N VAL A 646 -5.21 -5.64 -29.56
CA VAL A 646 -5.31 -6.54 -28.40
C VAL A 646 -4.55 -5.97 -27.22
N ILE A 647 -5.19 -6.03 -26.04
CA ILE A 647 -4.58 -5.75 -24.75
C ILE A 647 -4.24 -7.10 -24.11
N PRO A 648 -3.00 -7.61 -24.24
CA PRO A 648 -2.62 -8.85 -23.58
C PRO A 648 -2.32 -8.61 -22.11
N SER A 649 -2.90 -9.45 -21.26
CA SER A 649 -2.53 -9.58 -19.86
C SER A 649 -2.08 -11.00 -19.53
N SER A 650 -1.31 -11.11 -18.46
CA SER A 650 -0.97 -12.39 -17.84
C SER A 650 -1.65 -12.55 -16.50
N THR A 651 -1.89 -13.80 -16.12
CA THR A 651 -2.25 -14.19 -14.76
C THR A 651 -0.99 -14.63 -14.03
N ASN A 652 -1.03 -14.67 -12.70
CA ASN A 652 0.21 -14.75 -11.93
C ASN A 652 0.75 -16.14 -11.56
N PRO A 653 0.11 -17.31 -11.78
CA PRO A 653 0.68 -18.58 -11.34
C PRO A 653 1.88 -19.02 -12.17
N THR A 654 1.94 -18.65 -13.46
CA THR A 654 3.05 -18.99 -14.37
C THR A 654 4.27 -18.09 -14.16
N ARG A 655 4.16 -17.11 -13.26
CA ARG A 655 5.05 -15.95 -13.21
C ARG A 655 6.00 -16.01 -12.00
N PRO A 656 7.31 -15.81 -12.19
CA PRO A 656 8.03 -16.17 -13.41
C PRO A 656 8.02 -17.69 -13.64
N TYR A 657 8.55 -18.13 -14.78
CA TYR A 657 8.77 -19.55 -15.03
C TYR A 657 9.78 -20.14 -14.03
N THR A 658 9.35 -21.10 -13.21
CA THR A 658 10.15 -21.80 -12.19
C THR A 658 10.09 -23.32 -12.36
N LYS A 659 11.00 -24.05 -11.70
CA LYS A 659 11.11 -25.52 -11.79
C LYS A 659 9.79 -26.28 -11.57
N ASN A 660 8.92 -25.79 -10.69
CA ASN A 660 7.67 -26.47 -10.35
C ASN A 660 6.45 -25.96 -11.15
N THR A 661 6.64 -25.01 -12.06
CA THR A 661 5.53 -24.28 -12.69
C THR A 661 4.68 -25.20 -13.57
N VAL A 662 5.33 -26.01 -14.41
CA VAL A 662 4.65 -26.91 -15.35
C VAL A 662 3.90 -28.01 -14.59
N ASP A 663 4.57 -28.66 -13.62
CA ASP A 663 3.97 -29.71 -12.81
C ASP A 663 2.78 -29.20 -11.99
N GLU A 664 2.89 -28.01 -11.37
CA GLU A 664 1.78 -27.39 -10.65
C GLU A 664 0.62 -27.06 -11.59
N ALA A 665 0.90 -26.44 -12.74
CA ALA A 665 -0.13 -25.98 -13.66
C ALA A 665 -0.90 -27.16 -14.30
N LEU A 666 -0.22 -28.26 -14.62
CA LEU A 666 -0.86 -29.46 -15.17
C LEU A 666 -1.87 -30.06 -14.19
N ASP A 667 -1.47 -30.27 -12.94
CA ASP A 667 -2.34 -30.80 -11.90
C ASP A 667 -3.49 -29.84 -11.54
N MET A 668 -3.19 -28.54 -11.51
CA MET A 668 -4.20 -27.49 -11.29
C MET A 668 -5.26 -27.50 -12.40
N LEU A 669 -4.84 -27.57 -13.66
CA LEU A 669 -5.75 -27.62 -14.81
C LEU A 669 -6.68 -28.83 -14.74
N ILE A 670 -6.13 -30.01 -14.47
CA ILE A 670 -6.89 -31.26 -14.33
C ILE A 670 -7.98 -31.12 -13.26
N ILE A 671 -7.64 -30.52 -12.11
CA ILE A 671 -8.61 -30.31 -11.02
C ILE A 671 -9.64 -29.24 -11.38
N CYS A 672 -9.22 -28.11 -11.95
CA CYS A 672 -10.10 -26.99 -12.28
C CYS A 672 -11.15 -27.37 -13.34
N HIS A 673 -10.76 -28.18 -14.33
CA HIS A 673 -11.63 -28.62 -15.43
C HIS A 673 -12.25 -30.00 -15.23
N HIS A 674 -12.07 -30.63 -14.06
CA HIS A 674 -12.61 -31.97 -13.74
C HIS A 674 -12.19 -33.04 -14.76
N LEU A 675 -10.96 -32.94 -15.28
CA LEU A 675 -10.39 -33.90 -16.22
C LEU A 675 -9.98 -35.19 -15.50
N ASP A 676 -10.03 -36.32 -16.19
CA ASP A 676 -9.59 -37.62 -15.68
C ASP A 676 -8.24 -38.03 -16.29
N ARG A 677 -7.23 -38.23 -15.43
CA ARG A 677 -5.89 -38.69 -15.85
C ARG A 677 -5.89 -40.03 -16.57
N ASN A 678 -6.95 -40.82 -16.39
CA ASN A 678 -7.10 -42.12 -17.04
C ASN A 678 -7.73 -42.02 -18.43
N ILE A 679 -8.24 -40.85 -18.82
CA ILE A 679 -8.77 -40.58 -20.15
C ILE A 679 -7.64 -39.96 -20.99
N LYS A 680 -7.32 -40.61 -22.11
CA LYS A 680 -6.20 -40.19 -22.98
C LYS A 680 -6.45 -38.80 -23.56
N GLU A 681 -7.68 -38.52 -23.95
CA GLU A 681 -8.12 -37.27 -24.56
C GLU A 681 -7.96 -36.10 -23.57
N ASP A 682 -8.33 -36.30 -22.31
CA ASP A 682 -8.20 -35.33 -21.22
C ASP A 682 -6.73 -35.00 -20.92
N LEU A 683 -5.87 -36.03 -20.88
CA LEU A 683 -4.43 -35.82 -20.70
C LEU A 683 -3.82 -35.10 -21.90
N SER A 684 -4.21 -35.47 -23.12
CA SER A 684 -3.73 -34.81 -24.35
C SER A 684 -4.15 -33.34 -24.40
N PHE A 685 -5.36 -33.00 -23.93
CA PHE A 685 -5.81 -31.62 -23.79
C PHE A 685 -5.00 -30.86 -22.72
N ALA A 686 -4.71 -31.49 -21.58
CA ALA A 686 -3.94 -30.86 -20.52
C ALA A 686 -2.48 -30.59 -20.96
N GLU A 687 -1.85 -31.54 -21.64
CA GLU A 687 -0.49 -31.44 -22.19
C GLU A 687 -0.40 -30.41 -23.34
N SER A 688 -1.46 -30.26 -24.14
CA SER A 688 -1.49 -29.22 -25.18
C SER A 688 -1.69 -27.81 -24.61
N ARG A 689 -2.30 -27.67 -23.42
CA ARG A 689 -2.58 -26.39 -22.75
C ARG A 689 -1.44 -25.89 -21.86
N ILE A 690 -0.75 -26.79 -21.14
CA ILE A 690 0.36 -26.43 -20.24
C ILE A 690 1.69 -26.67 -20.96
N ARG A 691 2.30 -25.60 -21.46
CA ARG A 691 3.51 -25.68 -22.31
C ARG A 691 4.65 -24.89 -21.69
N ALA A 692 5.80 -25.54 -21.49
CA ALA A 692 6.96 -24.89 -20.91
C ALA A 692 7.48 -23.74 -21.80
N GLU A 693 7.38 -23.92 -23.11
CA GLU A 693 7.89 -23.01 -24.14
C GLU A 693 7.14 -21.69 -24.15
N THR A 694 5.81 -21.70 -24.08
CA THR A 694 5.01 -20.46 -24.05
C THR A 694 5.11 -19.76 -22.69
N ILE A 695 5.17 -20.52 -21.58
CA ILE A 695 5.43 -19.99 -20.23
C ILE A 695 6.82 -19.30 -20.17
N ALA A 696 7.83 -19.87 -20.81
CA ALA A 696 9.16 -19.25 -20.92
C ALA A 696 9.14 -18.00 -21.81
N ALA A 697 8.44 -18.04 -22.94
CA ALA A 697 8.29 -16.88 -23.81
C ALA A 697 7.54 -15.71 -23.12
N GLU A 698 6.55 -16.01 -22.28
CA GLU A 698 5.79 -15.03 -21.50
C GLU A 698 6.68 -14.19 -20.57
N ASP A 699 7.71 -14.79 -19.96
CA ASP A 699 8.71 -14.06 -19.17
C ASP A 699 9.43 -13.00 -20.03
N VAL A 700 9.86 -13.37 -21.23
CA VAL A 700 10.57 -12.49 -22.16
C VAL A 700 9.63 -11.40 -22.71
N LEU A 701 8.40 -11.75 -23.07
CA LEU A 701 7.40 -10.82 -23.59
C LEU A 701 7.00 -9.76 -22.56
N HIS A 702 6.99 -10.10 -21.27
CA HIS A 702 6.84 -9.11 -20.20
C HIS A 702 8.01 -8.12 -20.18
N ASP A 703 9.23 -8.62 -20.24
CA ASP A 703 10.45 -7.82 -20.10
C ASP A 703 10.63 -6.82 -21.25
N ILE A 704 10.30 -7.23 -22.48
CA ILE A 704 10.35 -6.36 -23.67
C ILE A 704 9.12 -5.46 -23.83
N GLY A 705 8.11 -5.59 -22.97
CA GLY A 705 6.89 -4.76 -23.01
C GLY A 705 5.89 -5.15 -24.09
N ALA A 706 5.85 -6.42 -24.50
CA ALA A 706 4.83 -6.97 -25.40
C ALA A 706 3.59 -7.49 -24.67
N ILE A 707 3.69 -7.83 -23.39
CA ILE A 707 2.54 -8.03 -22.51
C ILE A 707 2.38 -6.81 -21.61
N SER A 708 1.16 -6.25 -21.54
CA SER A 708 0.94 -4.91 -20.98
C SER A 708 0.42 -4.91 -19.56
N ILE A 709 -0.20 -6.00 -19.10
CA ILE A 709 -0.89 -6.07 -17.81
C ILE A 709 -0.53 -7.34 -17.02
N TYR A 710 -0.44 -7.19 -15.71
CA TYR A 710 -0.41 -8.26 -14.72
C TYR A 710 -1.74 -8.32 -13.97
N SER A 711 -2.26 -9.53 -13.79
CA SER A 711 -3.51 -9.80 -13.06
C SER A 711 -3.39 -11.08 -12.23
N SER A 712 -4.37 -11.36 -11.36
CA SER A 712 -4.34 -12.58 -10.56
C SER A 712 -4.90 -13.80 -11.27
N ASP A 713 -6.20 -13.78 -11.61
CA ASP A 713 -7.09 -14.95 -11.75
C ASP A 713 -7.56 -15.55 -10.41
N ALA A 714 -7.97 -14.69 -9.48
CA ALA A 714 -8.14 -15.02 -8.07
C ALA A 714 -8.96 -16.30 -7.80
N LEU A 715 -8.31 -17.35 -7.28
CA LEU A 715 -8.91 -18.67 -6.97
C LEU A 715 -9.43 -19.47 -8.17
N ALA A 716 -9.11 -19.04 -9.40
CA ALA A 716 -9.48 -19.69 -10.65
C ALA A 716 -8.24 -19.86 -11.54
N MET A 717 -7.19 -20.50 -10.98
CA MET A 717 -5.81 -20.51 -11.52
C MET A 717 -5.00 -19.25 -11.22
N GLY A 718 -5.21 -18.60 -10.08
CA GLY A 718 -4.47 -17.39 -9.74
C GLY A 718 -4.53 -16.99 -8.27
N ARG A 719 -3.61 -16.12 -7.86
CA ARG A 719 -3.36 -15.76 -6.46
C ARG A 719 -3.52 -14.26 -6.22
N ILE A 720 -4.65 -13.82 -5.66
CA ILE A 720 -4.98 -12.39 -5.48
C ILE A 720 -3.88 -11.58 -4.73
N GLY A 721 -3.24 -12.18 -3.72
CA GLY A 721 -2.25 -11.48 -2.88
C GLY A 721 -0.86 -11.36 -3.52
N GLU A 722 -0.66 -11.90 -4.72
CA GLU A 722 0.67 -12.05 -5.33
C GLU A 722 0.83 -11.27 -6.64
N VAL A 723 -0.14 -10.44 -7.07
CA VAL A 723 -0.03 -9.64 -8.31
C VAL A 723 1.24 -8.77 -8.28
N VAL A 724 1.47 -8.06 -7.17
CA VAL A 724 2.62 -7.18 -7.02
C VAL A 724 3.93 -7.97 -6.89
N SER A 725 3.98 -8.97 -6.00
CA SER A 725 5.21 -9.76 -5.79
C SER A 725 5.64 -10.50 -7.06
N ARG A 726 4.71 -11.10 -7.80
CA ARG A 726 4.99 -11.86 -9.04
C ARG A 726 5.50 -10.96 -10.15
N THR A 727 4.97 -9.74 -10.24
CA THR A 727 5.50 -8.72 -11.17
C THR A 727 7.00 -8.47 -10.91
N TRP A 728 7.37 -8.27 -9.64
CA TRP A 728 8.75 -7.99 -9.27
C TRP A 728 9.67 -9.20 -9.33
N GLN A 729 9.16 -10.40 -9.03
CA GLN A 729 9.88 -11.66 -9.21
C GLN A 729 10.23 -11.91 -10.68
N THR A 730 9.33 -11.58 -11.61
CA THR A 730 9.62 -11.67 -13.04
C THR A 730 10.65 -10.63 -13.46
N ALA A 731 10.53 -9.38 -13.01
CA ALA A 731 11.55 -8.34 -13.30
C ALA A 731 12.94 -8.74 -12.80
N ASP A 732 13.03 -9.27 -11.57
CA ASP A 732 14.25 -9.79 -10.96
C ASP A 732 14.85 -10.94 -11.78
N LYS A 733 14.06 -11.96 -12.10
CA LYS A 733 14.52 -13.09 -12.92
C LYS A 733 15.04 -12.62 -14.28
N MET A 734 14.33 -11.71 -14.94
CA MET A 734 14.72 -11.20 -16.25
C MET A 734 15.99 -10.33 -16.18
N ARG A 735 16.17 -9.56 -15.11
CA ARG A 735 17.42 -8.82 -14.87
C ARG A 735 18.62 -9.75 -14.68
N LEU A 736 18.44 -10.85 -13.97
CA LEU A 736 19.48 -11.87 -13.76
C LEU A 736 19.82 -12.62 -15.04
N PHE A 737 18.82 -12.99 -15.83
CA PHE A 737 19.04 -13.82 -17.02
C PHE A 737 19.43 -13.01 -18.26
N ARG A 738 18.80 -11.87 -18.51
CA ARG A 738 18.98 -11.07 -19.73
C ARG A 738 19.87 -9.85 -19.54
N GLY A 739 20.32 -9.58 -18.32
CA GLY A 739 21.04 -8.35 -18.00
C GLY A 739 20.12 -7.12 -17.97
N LYS A 740 20.73 -5.93 -18.09
CA LYS A 740 19.99 -4.66 -18.21
C LYS A 740 19.25 -4.60 -19.55
N LEU A 741 18.11 -3.89 -19.57
CA LEU A 741 17.46 -3.56 -20.84
C LEU A 741 18.31 -2.56 -21.61
N ASP A 742 18.13 -2.49 -22.93
CA ASP A 742 18.83 -1.52 -23.78
C ASP A 742 18.49 -0.07 -23.39
N GLU A 743 17.26 0.15 -22.90
CA GLU A 743 16.80 1.45 -22.42
C GLU A 743 17.20 1.76 -20.96
N ASP A 744 17.70 0.78 -20.21
CA ASP A 744 18.18 1.00 -18.84
C ASP A 744 19.50 1.79 -18.84
N SER A 745 19.70 2.57 -17.79
CA SER A 745 20.99 3.20 -17.53
C SER A 745 22.01 2.14 -17.12
N PRO A 746 23.31 2.29 -17.45
CA PRO A 746 24.36 1.43 -16.91
C PRO A 746 24.41 1.40 -15.37
N LYS A 747 23.78 2.37 -14.69
CA LYS A 747 23.85 2.55 -13.23
C LYS A 747 22.61 2.06 -12.48
N ASN A 748 21.47 1.90 -13.12
CA ASN A 748 20.19 1.63 -12.44
C ASN A 748 19.22 0.88 -13.36
N ASP A 749 18.12 0.39 -12.81
CA ASP A 749 17.09 -0.38 -13.50
C ASP A 749 15.77 0.42 -13.61
N ASN A 750 15.85 1.76 -13.61
CA ASN A 750 14.68 2.63 -13.56
C ASN A 750 13.70 2.34 -14.71
N PHE A 751 14.19 2.07 -15.92
CA PHE A 751 13.32 1.85 -17.07
C PHE A 751 12.59 0.52 -16.92
N ARG A 752 13.30 -0.56 -16.57
CA ARG A 752 12.67 -1.85 -16.24
C ARG A 752 11.64 -1.68 -15.12
N VAL A 753 12.00 -1.01 -14.02
CA VAL A 753 11.09 -0.82 -12.87
C VAL A 753 9.83 -0.06 -13.27
N LYS A 754 9.95 1.02 -14.06
CA LYS A 754 8.79 1.77 -14.58
C LYS A 754 7.95 0.95 -15.54
N ARG A 755 8.56 0.14 -16.42
CA ARG A 755 7.85 -0.79 -17.31
C ARG A 755 7.03 -1.80 -16.52
N TYR A 756 7.58 -2.38 -15.46
CA TYR A 756 6.89 -3.41 -14.68
C TYR A 756 5.82 -2.84 -13.75
N ILE A 757 6.05 -1.72 -13.05
CA ILE A 757 5.00 -1.12 -12.20
C ILE A 757 3.78 -0.68 -13.01
N ALA A 758 3.97 -0.24 -14.25
CA ALA A 758 2.88 0.13 -15.15
C ALA A 758 1.87 -1.02 -15.34
N LYS A 759 2.33 -2.28 -15.32
CA LYS A 759 1.54 -3.49 -15.62
C LYS A 759 0.44 -3.75 -14.60
N TYR A 760 0.57 -3.30 -13.36
CA TYR A 760 -0.47 -3.45 -12.32
C TYR A 760 -1.02 -2.12 -11.80
N THR A 761 -0.63 -0.99 -12.40
CA THR A 761 -1.10 0.35 -12.00
C THR A 761 -1.80 1.05 -13.16
N ILE A 762 -1.06 1.78 -13.99
CA ILE A 762 -1.65 2.67 -15.01
C ILE A 762 -2.21 1.90 -16.21
N ASN A 763 -1.57 0.79 -16.63
CA ASN A 763 -2.04 0.03 -17.79
C ASN A 763 -3.39 -0.64 -17.54
N PRO A 764 -3.63 -1.32 -16.39
CA PRO A 764 -4.97 -1.73 -16.00
C PRO A 764 -6.00 -0.59 -16.02
N ALA A 765 -5.62 0.60 -15.54
CA ALA A 765 -6.51 1.75 -15.48
C ALA A 765 -6.88 2.27 -16.89
N LEU A 766 -5.91 2.30 -17.81
CA LEU A 766 -6.13 2.65 -19.22
C LEU A 766 -7.03 1.62 -19.90
N ALA A 767 -6.72 0.33 -19.75
CA ALA A 767 -7.48 -0.77 -20.34
C ALA A 767 -8.97 -0.74 -20.02
N HIS A 768 -9.32 -0.30 -18.82
CA HIS A 768 -10.70 -0.29 -18.31
C HIS A 768 -11.32 1.10 -18.23
N GLY A 769 -10.69 2.12 -18.82
CA GLY A 769 -11.28 3.46 -18.93
C GLY A 769 -11.45 4.19 -17.58
N ILE A 770 -10.53 3.95 -16.63
CA ILE A 770 -10.54 4.53 -15.27
C ILE A 770 -9.26 5.30 -14.92
N ALA A 771 -8.35 5.50 -15.90
CA ALA A 771 -7.06 6.17 -15.70
C ALA A 771 -7.16 7.63 -15.24
N SER A 772 -8.30 8.28 -15.44
CA SER A 772 -8.57 9.63 -14.91
C SER A 772 -8.80 9.66 -13.40
N TYR A 773 -9.15 8.51 -12.79
CA TYR A 773 -9.49 8.41 -11.37
C TYR A 773 -8.38 7.78 -10.54
N VAL A 774 -7.68 6.77 -11.06
CA VAL A 774 -6.69 5.94 -10.35
C VAL A 774 -5.57 5.48 -11.28
N GLY A 775 -4.62 4.69 -10.74
CA GLY A 775 -3.60 3.98 -11.54
C GLY A 775 -2.23 4.65 -11.58
N SER A 776 -2.06 5.83 -10.99
CA SER A 776 -0.75 6.48 -10.85
C SER A 776 -0.78 7.54 -9.75
N VAL A 777 0.41 7.96 -9.30
CA VAL A 777 0.58 9.04 -8.32
C VAL A 777 0.60 10.38 -9.06
N GLU A 778 -0.57 10.92 -9.36
CA GLU A 778 -0.73 12.19 -10.10
C GLU A 778 -1.81 13.08 -9.44
N PRO A 779 -1.64 14.42 -9.45
CA PRO A 779 -2.68 15.34 -9.00
C PRO A 779 -4.01 15.14 -9.72
N GLY A 780 -5.11 15.29 -8.99
CA GLY A 780 -6.49 15.08 -9.46
C GLY A 780 -6.99 13.64 -9.31
N LYS A 781 -6.11 12.65 -9.21
CA LYS A 781 -6.49 11.25 -8.97
C LYS A 781 -6.83 10.99 -7.51
N MET A 782 -7.58 9.92 -7.27
CA MET A 782 -7.89 9.45 -5.93
C MET A 782 -6.60 9.10 -5.19
N ALA A 783 -6.51 9.47 -3.92
CA ALA A 783 -5.35 9.17 -3.07
C ALA A 783 -5.39 7.71 -2.60
N ASP A 784 -5.24 6.80 -3.56
CA ASP A 784 -5.10 5.36 -3.41
C ASP A 784 -3.62 5.01 -3.51
N LEU A 785 -2.96 4.91 -2.35
CA LEU A 785 -1.52 4.92 -2.22
C LEU A 785 -1.04 3.82 -1.29
N VAL A 786 0.17 3.30 -1.51
CA VAL A 786 0.77 2.29 -0.66
C VAL A 786 2.18 2.72 -0.27
N LEU A 787 2.49 2.63 1.02
CA LEU A 787 3.83 2.88 1.53
C LEU A 787 4.51 1.55 1.87
N TRP A 788 5.78 1.47 1.48
CA TRP A 788 6.61 0.29 1.62
C TRP A 788 7.92 0.67 2.30
N LYS A 789 8.39 -0.18 3.22
CA LYS A 789 9.82 -0.17 3.56
C LYS A 789 10.59 -0.69 2.34
N PRO A 790 11.70 -0.07 1.93
CA PRO A 790 12.52 -0.56 0.81
C PRO A 790 12.86 -2.05 0.93
N ALA A 791 13.15 -2.52 2.15
CA ALA A 791 13.50 -3.92 2.43
C ALA A 791 12.34 -4.92 2.29
N LEU A 792 11.08 -4.44 2.27
CA LEU A 792 9.85 -5.23 2.15
C LEU A 792 9.06 -4.90 0.87
N PHE A 793 9.62 -4.07 -0.01
CA PHE A 793 8.97 -3.61 -1.23
C PHE A 793 8.48 -4.78 -2.09
N GLY A 794 7.21 -4.72 -2.50
CA GLY A 794 6.58 -5.74 -3.32
C GLY A 794 6.13 -7.01 -2.59
N ALA A 795 6.61 -7.26 -1.35
CA ALA A 795 6.18 -8.40 -0.54
C ALA A 795 5.14 -8.03 0.52
N LYS A 796 5.43 -7.02 1.35
CA LYS A 796 4.58 -6.64 2.50
C LYS A 796 4.55 -5.12 2.67
N PRO A 797 3.40 -4.45 2.43
CA PRO A 797 3.30 -3.01 2.62
C PRO A 797 3.34 -2.63 4.10
N GLU A 798 3.83 -1.43 4.39
CA GLU A 798 3.79 -0.83 5.72
C GLU A 798 2.39 -0.32 6.02
N LEU A 799 1.77 0.40 5.07
CA LEU A 799 0.37 0.82 5.15
C LEU A 799 -0.24 1.07 3.78
N VAL A 800 -1.57 1.03 3.73
CA VAL A 800 -2.40 1.23 2.54
C VAL A 800 -3.38 2.37 2.81
N ILE A 801 -3.35 3.38 1.94
CA ILE A 801 -4.23 4.55 1.94
C ILE A 801 -5.25 4.38 0.82
N LYS A 802 -6.52 4.64 1.13
CA LYS A 802 -7.64 4.64 0.17
C LYS A 802 -8.39 5.95 0.31
N GLY A 803 -8.53 6.69 -0.78
CA GLY A 803 -9.19 7.99 -0.79
C GLY A 803 -8.70 8.92 0.31
N GLY A 804 -7.39 8.93 0.58
CA GLY A 804 -6.77 9.80 1.58
C GLY A 804 -6.81 9.32 3.04
N GLN A 805 -7.41 8.16 3.33
CA GLN A 805 -7.43 7.59 4.68
C GLN A 805 -6.72 6.23 4.74
N ILE A 806 -6.02 5.97 5.84
CA ILE A 806 -5.37 4.68 6.08
C ILE A 806 -6.43 3.60 6.32
N ILE A 807 -6.49 2.59 5.44
CA ILE A 807 -7.41 1.45 5.54
C ILE A 807 -6.76 0.20 6.14
N SER A 808 -5.43 0.11 6.06
CA SER A 808 -4.66 -1.02 6.57
C SER A 808 -3.25 -0.58 6.92
N ALA A 809 -2.66 -1.11 7.99
CA ALA A 809 -1.28 -0.80 8.40
C ALA A 809 -0.66 -1.93 9.21
N GLN A 810 0.67 -2.05 9.17
CA GLN A 810 1.45 -2.91 10.06
C GLN A 810 1.36 -2.34 11.46
N ILE A 811 0.63 -3.03 12.34
CA ILE A 811 0.44 -2.64 13.73
C ILE A 811 0.66 -3.87 14.60
N GLY A 812 1.37 -3.65 15.69
CA GLY A 812 1.69 -4.62 16.71
C GLY A 812 0.51 -4.96 17.61
N LEU A 813 0.84 -5.43 18.81
CA LEU A 813 -0.11 -5.71 19.88
C LEU A 813 -0.89 -4.45 20.27
N ALA A 814 -2.22 -4.48 20.14
CA ALA A 814 -3.06 -3.30 20.37
C ALA A 814 -3.05 -2.78 21.82
N ASN A 815 -2.63 -3.59 22.79
CA ASN A 815 -2.47 -3.19 24.20
C ASN A 815 -1.07 -2.64 24.51
N ALA A 816 -0.14 -2.66 23.56
CA ALA A 816 1.23 -2.26 23.84
C ALA A 816 1.37 -0.74 24.07
N SER A 817 2.42 -0.37 24.78
CA SER A 817 2.83 1.00 25.05
C SER A 817 3.23 1.78 23.78
N ILE A 818 3.62 1.06 22.72
CA ILE A 818 3.98 1.59 21.40
C ILE A 818 3.47 0.66 20.29
N PRO A 819 3.22 1.19 19.07
CA PRO A 819 2.51 0.44 18.02
C PRO A 819 3.32 -0.67 17.34
N ASN A 820 4.63 -0.79 17.60
CA ASN A 820 5.53 -1.74 16.94
C ASN A 820 5.91 -2.96 17.81
N ALA A 821 5.22 -3.19 18.93
CA ALA A 821 5.44 -4.37 19.75
C ALA A 821 4.82 -5.63 19.12
N GLU A 822 5.57 -6.72 19.03
CA GLU A 822 5.09 -7.97 18.44
C GLU A 822 3.80 -8.50 19.11
N PRO A 823 2.87 -9.14 18.36
CA PRO A 823 2.99 -9.51 16.95
C PRO A 823 2.61 -8.39 15.98
N MET A 824 3.55 -8.04 15.09
CA MET A 824 3.34 -7.14 13.96
C MET A 824 2.55 -7.82 12.85
N MET A 825 1.40 -7.25 12.50
CA MET A 825 0.52 -7.78 11.47
C MET A 825 -0.12 -6.65 10.67
N LEU A 826 -0.47 -6.92 9.42
CA LEU A 826 -1.28 -6.01 8.64
C LEU A 826 -2.72 -6.04 9.16
N ARG A 827 -3.18 -4.94 9.74
CA ARG A 827 -4.46 -4.84 10.44
C ARG A 827 -5.38 -3.82 9.78
N LYS A 828 -6.68 -4.08 9.88
CA LYS A 828 -7.75 -3.17 9.47
C LYS A 828 -7.69 -1.88 10.28
N MET A 829 -7.65 -0.72 9.60
CA MET A 829 -7.59 0.61 10.22
C MET A 829 -8.93 1.37 10.11
N PHE A 830 -8.98 2.59 10.66
CA PHE A 830 -10.21 3.39 10.74
C PHE A 830 -10.81 3.74 9.38
N GLY A 831 -9.99 3.96 8.34
CA GLY A 831 -10.50 4.19 6.97
C GLY A 831 -11.30 3.01 6.41
N ALA A 832 -11.10 1.80 6.96
CA ALA A 832 -11.82 0.58 6.61
C ALA A 832 -13.08 0.34 7.48
N CYS A 833 -13.41 1.24 8.41
CA CYS A 833 -14.46 1.05 9.39
C CYS A 833 -15.71 1.91 9.11
N GLY A 834 -16.87 1.36 9.45
CA GLY A 834 -18.15 2.05 9.37
C GLY A 834 -18.44 2.59 7.97
N ILE A 835 -18.96 3.82 7.93
CA ILE A 835 -19.34 4.48 6.68
C ILE A 835 -18.18 5.22 5.98
N SER A 836 -16.98 5.25 6.59
CA SER A 836 -15.82 5.95 6.01
C SER A 836 -15.41 5.33 4.68
N THR A 837 -15.50 4.00 4.58
CA THR A 837 -15.19 3.21 3.38
C THR A 837 -15.94 3.68 2.14
N ARG A 838 -17.15 4.20 2.31
CA ARG A 838 -18.03 4.62 1.21
C ARG A 838 -17.51 5.88 0.52
N LYS A 839 -17.00 6.86 1.27
CA LYS A 839 -16.48 8.12 0.71
C LYS A 839 -15.11 7.96 0.05
N ASN A 840 -14.36 6.96 0.51
CA ASN A 840 -12.98 6.75 0.09
C ASN A 840 -12.84 5.84 -1.13
N SER A 841 -13.93 5.20 -1.57
CA SER A 841 -13.93 4.20 -2.63
C SER A 841 -14.99 4.48 -3.68
N ALA A 842 -14.82 3.87 -4.85
CA ALA A 842 -15.77 3.96 -5.96
C ALA A 842 -16.26 2.58 -6.42
N VAL A 843 -17.40 2.59 -7.11
CA VAL A 843 -17.84 1.49 -7.99
C VAL A 843 -17.83 2.04 -9.42
N PHE A 844 -17.05 1.40 -10.28
CA PHE A 844 -16.96 1.74 -11.70
C PHE A 844 -18.08 1.05 -12.47
N VAL A 845 -18.80 1.83 -13.26
CA VAL A 845 -20.01 1.39 -13.98
C VAL A 845 -19.99 1.91 -15.43
N SER A 846 -20.86 1.37 -16.29
CA SER A 846 -21.09 1.95 -17.61
C SER A 846 -21.72 3.34 -17.52
N GLN A 847 -21.41 4.23 -18.47
CA GLN A 847 -22.04 5.55 -18.55
C GLN A 847 -23.56 5.46 -18.68
N VAL A 848 -24.07 4.54 -19.51
CA VAL A 848 -25.51 4.37 -19.75
C VAL A 848 -26.29 4.01 -18.48
N SER A 849 -25.69 3.27 -17.55
CA SER A 849 -26.35 2.91 -16.29
C SER A 849 -26.64 4.14 -15.42
N LEU A 850 -25.75 5.13 -15.45
CA LEU A 850 -25.92 6.41 -14.76
C LEU A 850 -26.93 7.29 -15.48
N ASP A 851 -26.84 7.40 -16.80
CA ASP A 851 -27.73 8.22 -17.61
C ASP A 851 -29.20 7.78 -17.49
N LYS A 852 -29.43 6.47 -17.40
CA LYS A 852 -30.76 5.89 -17.18
C LYS A 852 -31.24 5.93 -15.73
N GLY A 853 -30.40 6.34 -14.79
CA GLY A 853 -30.76 6.39 -13.38
C GLY A 853 -30.96 5.00 -12.75
N ILE A 854 -30.35 3.94 -13.31
CA ILE A 854 -30.58 2.55 -12.86
C ILE A 854 -29.78 2.27 -11.60
N VAL A 855 -28.46 2.44 -11.65
CA VAL A 855 -27.56 2.13 -10.52
C VAL A 855 -27.81 3.04 -9.31
N GLN A 856 -28.37 4.23 -9.50
CA GLN A 856 -28.77 5.13 -8.42
C GLN A 856 -29.94 4.56 -7.59
N LYS A 857 -30.77 3.69 -8.17
CA LYS A 857 -31.88 3.02 -7.46
C LYS A 857 -31.40 1.93 -6.52
N TYR A 858 -30.18 1.40 -6.71
CA TYR A 858 -29.61 0.35 -5.88
C TYR A 858 -29.27 0.81 -4.45
N GLY A 859 -29.34 2.12 -4.18
CA GLY A 859 -29.15 2.66 -2.83
C GLY A 859 -27.70 2.69 -2.33
N LEU A 860 -26.73 2.45 -3.23
CA LEU A 860 -25.30 2.46 -2.96
C LEU A 860 -24.83 3.77 -2.36
N LYS A 861 -23.81 3.70 -1.51
CA LYS A 861 -23.23 4.86 -0.82
C LYS A 861 -21.81 5.15 -1.26
N LYS A 862 -21.12 4.20 -1.90
CA LYS A 862 -19.90 4.48 -2.65
C LYS A 862 -20.16 5.44 -3.80
N THR A 863 -19.12 6.16 -4.17
CA THR A 863 -19.14 7.00 -5.37
C THR A 863 -19.29 6.12 -6.61
N LEU A 864 -20.23 6.45 -7.49
CA LEU A 864 -20.40 5.78 -8.77
C LEU A 864 -19.65 6.59 -9.84
N LEU A 865 -18.72 5.94 -10.55
CA LEU A 865 -17.89 6.59 -11.56
C LEU A 865 -18.04 5.87 -12.91
N PRO A 866 -18.35 6.58 -14.00
CA PRO A 866 -18.44 5.97 -15.32
C PRO A 866 -17.05 5.61 -15.85
N VAL A 867 -16.95 4.44 -16.49
CA VAL A 867 -15.83 4.12 -17.37
C VAL A 867 -15.96 4.87 -18.70
N SER A 868 -14.83 5.24 -19.30
CA SER A 868 -14.81 5.91 -20.60
C SER A 868 -13.46 5.75 -21.30
N GLY A 869 -13.46 5.79 -22.63
CA GLY A 869 -12.26 5.73 -23.47
C GLY A 869 -11.70 4.31 -23.63
N SER A 870 -12.46 3.26 -23.32
CA SER A 870 -11.96 1.88 -23.30
C SER A 870 -11.89 1.22 -24.69
N ARG A 871 -12.56 1.80 -25.70
CA ARG A 871 -12.65 1.23 -27.06
C ARG A 871 -11.63 1.77 -28.05
N LYS A 872 -11.07 2.95 -27.77
CA LYS A 872 -10.14 3.65 -28.67
C LYS A 872 -8.68 3.36 -28.40
N ILE A 873 -8.39 2.68 -27.29
CA ILE A 873 -7.03 2.32 -26.91
C ILE A 873 -6.51 1.18 -27.79
N THR A 874 -5.24 1.29 -28.09
CA THR A 874 -4.42 0.34 -28.84
C THR A 874 -3.18 -0.01 -28.01
N LYS A 875 -2.41 -0.98 -28.48
CA LYS A 875 -1.20 -1.42 -27.78
C LYS A 875 -0.22 -0.26 -27.53
N SER A 876 -0.07 0.66 -28.47
CA SER A 876 0.83 1.82 -28.33
C SER A 876 0.44 2.82 -27.24
N ASP A 877 -0.80 2.79 -26.75
CA ASP A 877 -1.26 3.69 -25.68
C ASP A 877 -0.79 3.23 -24.28
N PHE A 878 -0.32 1.98 -24.15
CA PHE A 878 0.15 1.45 -22.87
C PHE A 878 1.53 1.99 -22.50
N VAL A 879 1.62 2.53 -21.30
CA VAL A 879 2.83 3.14 -20.75
C VAL A 879 3.93 2.07 -20.68
N LEU A 880 4.98 2.28 -21.48
CA LEU A 880 6.19 1.45 -21.56
C LEU A 880 5.97 0.00 -21.99
N ASN A 881 4.76 -0.38 -22.41
CA ASN A 881 4.37 -1.75 -22.74
C ASN A 881 3.53 -1.83 -24.03
N GLY A 882 3.94 -1.07 -25.05
CA GLY A 882 3.23 -0.97 -26.32
C GLY A 882 3.85 -1.74 -27.48
N LEU A 883 4.78 -2.67 -27.23
CA LEU A 883 5.43 -3.42 -28.30
C LEU A 883 4.45 -4.43 -28.94
N THR A 884 4.48 -4.50 -30.27
CA THR A 884 3.69 -5.43 -31.11
C THR A 884 4.64 -6.29 -31.95
N PRO A 885 5.29 -7.32 -31.36
CA PRO A 885 6.19 -8.18 -32.11
C PRO A 885 5.41 -9.13 -33.02
N LYS A 886 5.91 -9.40 -34.24
CA LYS A 886 5.37 -10.46 -35.09
C LYS A 886 5.82 -11.81 -34.52
N LEU A 887 4.89 -12.56 -33.94
CA LEU A 887 5.16 -13.83 -33.28
C LEU A 887 4.74 -15.02 -34.14
N SER A 888 5.50 -16.11 -34.05
CA SER A 888 5.18 -17.41 -34.64
C SER A 888 5.34 -18.47 -33.56
N VAL A 889 4.41 -19.42 -33.49
CA VAL A 889 4.49 -20.55 -32.57
C VAL A 889 4.57 -21.84 -33.37
N HIS A 890 5.57 -22.67 -33.11
CA HIS A 890 5.72 -23.94 -33.80
C HIS A 890 4.59 -24.90 -33.36
N PRO A 891 3.78 -25.48 -34.27
CA PRO A 891 2.57 -26.21 -33.90
C PRO A 891 2.84 -27.53 -33.15
N GLU A 892 4.00 -28.18 -33.38
CA GLU A 892 4.36 -29.42 -32.69
C GLU A 892 5.31 -29.24 -31.49
N LYS A 893 6.24 -28.27 -31.58
CA LYS A 893 7.30 -28.05 -30.60
C LYS A 893 7.01 -26.89 -29.64
N TYR A 894 5.96 -26.13 -29.91
CA TYR A 894 5.50 -24.96 -29.16
C TYR A 894 6.53 -23.82 -29.00
N LEU A 895 7.64 -23.89 -29.74
CA LEU A 895 8.68 -22.86 -29.75
C LEU A 895 8.08 -21.54 -30.22
N VAL A 896 8.23 -20.51 -29.39
CA VAL A 896 7.81 -19.14 -29.72
C VAL A 896 9.00 -18.41 -30.35
N GLU A 897 8.78 -17.83 -31.51
CA GLU A 897 9.78 -17.06 -32.26
C GLU A 897 9.26 -15.64 -32.53
N TRP A 898 10.12 -14.64 -32.29
CA TRP A 898 9.91 -13.29 -32.80
C TRP A 898 10.54 -13.18 -34.18
N ILE A 899 9.69 -12.92 -35.18
CA ILE A 899 10.08 -12.66 -36.56
C ILE A 899 10.48 -11.18 -36.69
N LYS A 900 11.75 -10.93 -37.01
CA LYS A 900 12.32 -9.61 -37.28
C LYS A 900 12.74 -9.50 -38.74
N GLU A 901 12.55 -8.33 -39.33
CA GLU A 901 13.16 -7.98 -40.62
C GLU A 901 14.43 -7.15 -40.33
N GLU A 902 15.60 -7.69 -40.63
CA GLU A 902 16.90 -7.03 -40.50
C GLU A 902 17.62 -7.13 -41.87
N ASP A 903 18.07 -6.01 -42.42
CA ASP A 903 18.78 -5.94 -43.72
C ASP A 903 18.07 -6.60 -44.92
N GLY A 904 16.74 -6.71 -44.88
CA GLY A 904 15.94 -7.34 -45.93
C GLY A 904 15.82 -8.86 -45.82
N GLU A 905 16.35 -9.47 -44.76
CA GLU A 905 16.21 -10.89 -44.44
C GLU A 905 15.31 -11.11 -43.22
N GLU A 906 14.52 -12.20 -43.26
CA GLU A 906 13.69 -12.64 -42.13
C GLU A 906 14.56 -13.37 -41.10
N LYS A 907 14.71 -12.78 -39.91
CA LYS A 907 15.43 -13.38 -38.79
C LYS A 907 14.45 -13.82 -37.70
N ARG A 908 14.55 -15.09 -37.31
CA ARG A 908 13.73 -15.70 -36.25
C ARG A 908 14.51 -15.76 -34.96
N VAL A 909 14.00 -15.10 -33.92
CA VAL A 909 14.60 -15.08 -32.58
C VAL A 909 13.74 -15.92 -31.66
N HIS A 910 14.24 -17.06 -31.20
CA HIS A 910 13.54 -17.89 -30.23
C HIS A 910 13.43 -17.17 -28.87
N LEU A 911 12.22 -17.02 -28.37
CA LEU A 911 11.92 -16.38 -27.09
C LEU A 911 11.84 -17.46 -26.00
N THR A 912 12.88 -17.56 -25.18
CA THR A 912 12.94 -18.57 -24.12
C THR A 912 13.80 -18.11 -22.95
N VAL A 913 13.58 -18.74 -21.81
CA VAL A 913 14.35 -18.61 -20.57
C VAL A 913 14.26 -19.92 -19.80
N PRO A 914 15.34 -20.39 -19.16
CA PRO A 914 15.26 -21.54 -18.27
C PRO A 914 14.35 -21.30 -17.05
N PRO A 915 13.82 -22.36 -16.44
CA PRO A 915 13.07 -22.26 -15.19
C PRO A 915 13.99 -21.81 -14.04
N SER A 916 13.49 -20.93 -13.17
CA SER A 916 14.21 -20.58 -11.95
C SER A 916 14.05 -21.59 -10.82
N ASP A 917 15.13 -21.80 -10.06
CA ASP A 917 15.16 -22.63 -8.86
C ASP A 917 14.77 -21.84 -7.61
N HIS A 918 15.02 -20.53 -7.65
CA HIS A 918 14.85 -19.60 -6.53
C HIS A 918 14.29 -18.28 -7.07
N ILE A 919 13.47 -17.61 -6.26
CA ILE A 919 12.93 -16.29 -6.57
C ILE A 919 13.02 -15.40 -5.34
N ALA A 920 13.25 -14.11 -5.56
CA ALA A 920 13.14 -13.07 -4.55
C ALA A 920 11.69 -12.96 -4.00
N LEU A 921 11.49 -12.16 -2.95
CA LEU A 921 10.15 -11.89 -2.39
C LEU A 921 9.36 -13.15 -1.99
N ALA A 922 10.04 -14.20 -1.55
CA ALA A 922 9.43 -15.49 -1.20
C ALA A 922 9.86 -15.96 0.19
N GLN A 923 10.71 -16.99 0.28
CA GLN A 923 11.08 -17.66 1.53
C GLN A 923 11.62 -16.71 2.60
N THR A 924 12.27 -15.61 2.21
CA THR A 924 12.78 -14.58 3.15
C THR A 924 11.66 -13.96 4.00
N TYR A 925 10.46 -13.79 3.44
CA TYR A 925 9.42 -12.92 4.00
C TYR A 925 8.17 -13.64 4.53
N PHE A 926 7.86 -14.84 4.04
CA PHE A 926 6.61 -15.54 4.35
C PHE A 926 6.82 -16.71 5.31
N LEU A 927 5.86 -16.92 6.22
CA LEU A 927 5.97 -17.94 7.27
C LEU A 927 5.70 -19.36 6.74
N PHE A 928 4.98 -19.48 5.63
CA PHE A 928 4.58 -20.73 4.98
C PHE A 928 4.79 -20.63 3.48
#